data_AF-A0A936V9R9-F1
#
_entry.id   AF-A0A936V9R9-F1
#
_cell.length_a   1.000
_cell.length_b   1.000
_cell.length_c   1.000
_cell.angle_alpha   90.00
_cell.angle_beta   90.00
_cell.angle_gamma   90.00
#
_symmetry.space_group_name_H-M   'P 1'
#
loop_
_entity.id
_entity.type
_entity.pdbx_description
1 polymer ?
#
loop_
_entity_poly.entity_id
_entity_poly.type
_entity_poly.pdbx_seq_one_letter_code
_entity_poly.pdbx_strand_id
1 'polypeptide(L)'
;MNTHTKIFLLGALALTLSSVEVSAAPSQKPLFLGTSAPPLMMLVMQRDHKLYYEAYNDASDLDGDGIPEVSFKPTMEYLGYFDSKTCYNYVSSSVRFEPSAKSPSMECSGAWSGNFLNYLTTSRMDALRRVLYGGYRSTDTATETVLERAYIPQDAHSWGKEYTSVAANGYDISKYTPLAKPSSGKRHLFANLTLYGQTTPLLRLRQNATHRIWEWLSKERPVGGDKCAKIGSGEENCTGTLTDYTVRVKVCVSGVLDGVCTKYSGGGYKPTGLLQKYGENESMHFGLLTGSYANNKSGGVLRKNVGIFTDEIDTGTGQFKLQADNDAAIVNAINRLKSTGFKSDLSYECGWITDKPLPNGTCQMWGNPVGEMMYETVRYFAGASATSNYLTGQNAGEESTLKLPVASWKDPYKAKSQGGGGAKYCAKPFMLTISDIYPSYDSDELPNVNSNFGTGLSGGLPGLKVDDEVDKIWASEGLGGTKYFIGQSGGLKDGAPTAKDVSGFSSIRGLAPEEPTKEGSYYSAGVARWARINDVNAVKGEQKVQTFVVAMASPLPKVKIPIDASSAITIIPFAKSVDGYGVDKTQGKFQPTNQLVDFYIDVIKNTDSSNKDTSVNGGRPYYKFRINYEDVEQGADHDMDAIVTYTVKLNSDKTVTVSLSSDYAAGGIVQHMGYIVSGSTADGVYLVVRDSDTGSGSDVNYFLDVPQHVGSALPLTSDRTYTSGSSTATFIPTIRCGTPRSTGASRTTTTIA
;
A
#
# COMPACT_ATOMS: atom_id res chain seq x y z
N MET A 1 -112.58 24.20 -20.40
CA MET A 1 -112.15 25.48 -20.98
C MET A 1 -110.94 25.97 -20.20
N ASN A 2 -109.85 26.27 -20.95
CA ASN A 2 -108.60 26.95 -20.59
C ASN A 2 -107.63 26.24 -19.62
N THR A 3 -106.34 26.04 -19.90
CA THR A 3 -105.47 26.18 -21.10
C THR A 3 -104.15 25.46 -20.78
N HIS A 4 -103.49 24.90 -21.80
CA HIS A 4 -102.20 24.21 -21.76
C HIS A 4 -101.00 25.13 -21.41
N THR A 5 -99.87 24.57 -20.91
CA THR A 5 -98.58 24.44 -21.64
C THR A 5 -97.49 23.83 -20.72
N LYS A 6 -96.79 22.80 -21.23
CA LYS A 6 -95.61 22.12 -20.64
C LYS A 6 -94.31 22.82 -21.07
N ILE A 7 -93.21 22.69 -20.31
CA ILE A 7 -91.83 22.52 -20.82
C ILE A 7 -91.00 21.71 -19.79
N PHE A 8 -90.24 20.76 -20.33
CA PHE A 8 -89.31 19.80 -19.71
C PHE A 8 -88.06 20.45 -19.10
N LEU A 9 -87.37 19.78 -18.15
CA LEU A 9 -86.02 19.22 -18.39
C LEU A 9 -85.45 18.37 -17.22
N LEU A 10 -85.04 17.15 -17.61
CA LEU A 10 -83.90 16.31 -17.20
C LEU A 10 -83.41 16.27 -15.74
N GLY A 11 -83.42 15.05 -15.18
CA GLY A 11 -82.65 14.67 -14.00
C GLY A 11 -81.17 14.38 -14.30
N ALA A 12 -80.33 14.46 -13.28
CA ALA A 12 -78.98 13.95 -13.29
C ALA A 12 -78.63 13.29 -11.94
N LEU A 13 -78.06 12.11 -12.08
CA LEU A 13 -77.67 11.10 -11.11
C LEU A 13 -76.51 11.58 -10.21
N ALA A 14 -76.63 11.43 -8.89
CA ALA A 14 -75.56 11.76 -7.95
C ALA A 14 -74.51 10.63 -7.89
N LEU A 15 -73.31 10.89 -8.42
CA LEU A 15 -72.09 10.13 -8.12
C LEU A 15 -71.33 10.84 -6.99
N THR A 16 -71.20 10.20 -5.83
CA THR A 16 -70.34 10.65 -4.75
C THR A 16 -68.89 10.23 -5.02
N LEU A 17 -68.04 11.19 -5.40
CA LEU A 17 -66.58 11.05 -5.40
C LEU A 17 -66.04 11.42 -4.02
N SER A 18 -65.50 10.44 -3.29
CA SER A 18 -64.71 10.67 -2.09
C SER A 18 -63.27 11.03 -2.48
N SER A 19 -62.87 12.27 -2.25
CA SER A 19 -61.48 12.75 -2.36
C SER A 19 -60.65 12.26 -1.17
N VAL A 20 -59.59 11.49 -1.46
CA VAL A 20 -58.53 11.17 -0.49
C VAL A 20 -57.59 12.36 -0.42
N GLU A 21 -57.57 13.08 0.70
CA GLU A 21 -56.54 14.09 0.96
C GLU A 21 -55.23 13.39 1.33
N VAL A 22 -54.23 13.47 0.44
CA VAL A 22 -52.84 13.18 0.77
C VAL A 22 -52.28 14.41 1.47
N SER A 23 -52.19 14.37 2.79
CA SER A 23 -51.44 15.36 3.58
C SER A 23 -49.94 15.11 3.37
N ALA A 24 -49.34 15.83 2.42
CA ALA A 24 -47.89 15.95 2.33
C ALA A 24 -47.44 16.95 3.40
N ALA A 25 -46.82 16.45 4.47
CA ALA A 25 -46.24 17.33 5.50
C ALA A 25 -45.17 18.24 4.84
N PRO A 26 -45.28 19.57 4.98
CA PRO A 26 -44.27 20.49 4.44
C PRO A 26 -42.93 20.29 5.17
N SER A 27 -41.84 20.41 4.42
CA SER A 27 -40.46 20.31 4.92
C SER A 27 -40.24 21.21 6.14
N GLN A 28 -39.85 20.63 7.27
CA GLN A 28 -39.51 21.35 8.51
C GLN A 28 -38.10 22.01 8.48
N LYS A 29 -37.40 21.97 7.34
CA LYS A 29 -36.14 22.69 7.15
C LYS A 29 -36.41 24.04 6.46
N PRO A 30 -35.89 25.17 6.96
CA PRO A 30 -36.01 26.47 6.31
C PRO A 30 -35.66 26.38 4.82
N LEU A 31 -36.51 26.95 3.95
CA LEU A 31 -36.34 26.94 2.48
C LEU A 31 -35.01 27.55 2.00
N PHE A 32 -34.33 28.31 2.86
CA PHE A 32 -33.06 28.99 2.60
C PHE A 32 -31.82 28.13 2.91
N LEU A 33 -31.99 26.99 3.58
CA LEU A 33 -30.97 25.95 3.62
C LEU A 33 -31.11 25.19 2.30
N GLY A 34 -30.23 25.46 1.33
CA GLY A 34 -30.20 24.75 0.05
C GLY A 34 -30.31 23.24 0.26
N THR A 35 -30.91 22.52 -0.70
CA THR A 35 -31.06 21.06 -0.64
C THR A 35 -29.71 20.41 -0.39
N SER A 36 -29.45 19.99 0.86
CA SER A 36 -28.27 19.21 1.23
C SER A 36 -28.49 17.78 0.74
N ALA A 37 -27.62 17.32 -0.16
CA ALA A 37 -27.59 15.95 -0.64
C ALA A 37 -26.31 15.27 -0.15
N PRO A 38 -26.35 13.96 0.18
CA PRO A 38 -25.16 13.23 0.57
C PRO A 38 -24.06 13.34 -0.51
N PRO A 39 -22.81 13.64 -0.14
CA PRO A 39 -21.70 13.61 -1.07
C PRO A 39 -21.46 12.20 -1.61
N LEU A 40 -20.92 12.13 -2.82
CA LEU A 40 -20.64 10.89 -3.54
C LEU A 40 -19.15 10.58 -3.45
N MET A 41 -18.76 9.56 -2.68
CA MET A 41 -17.36 9.16 -2.50
C MET A 41 -17.05 7.91 -3.33
N MET A 42 -16.14 8.00 -4.29
CA MET A 42 -15.52 6.83 -4.91
C MET A 42 -14.24 6.47 -4.15
N LEU A 43 -14.17 5.26 -3.62
CA LEU A 43 -12.91 4.67 -3.15
C LEU A 43 -12.16 4.14 -4.38
N VAL A 44 -10.94 4.64 -4.61
CA VAL A 44 -10.05 4.20 -5.68
C VAL A 44 -8.89 3.49 -5.02
N MET A 45 -8.96 2.16 -4.97
CA MET A 45 -8.07 1.37 -4.12
C MET A 45 -7.15 0.50 -4.96
N GLN A 46 -5.86 0.57 -4.70
CA GLN A 46 -4.90 -0.37 -5.29
C GLN A 46 -5.22 -1.81 -4.90
N ARG A 47 -4.58 -2.75 -5.59
CA ARG A 47 -4.81 -4.18 -5.37
C ARG A 47 -3.50 -4.98 -5.31
N ASP A 48 -2.40 -4.36 -5.70
CA ASP A 48 -1.11 -5.00 -5.87
C ASP A 48 -0.57 -5.66 -4.60
N HIS A 49 0.47 -6.45 -4.80
CA HIS A 49 1.13 -7.28 -3.79
C HIS A 49 1.59 -6.50 -2.54
N LYS A 50 1.86 -5.19 -2.65
CA LYS A 50 2.33 -4.40 -1.51
C LYS A 50 1.31 -4.25 -0.39
N LEU A 51 0.02 -4.55 -0.63
CA LEU A 51 -1.01 -4.60 0.41
C LEU A 51 -0.82 -5.74 1.42
N TYR A 52 0.00 -6.73 1.10
CA TYR A 52 0.20 -7.93 1.91
C TYR A 52 1.48 -7.89 2.75
N TYR A 53 2.29 -6.82 2.65
CA TYR A 53 3.34 -6.56 3.63
C TYR A 53 2.76 -6.10 4.97
N GLU A 54 3.61 -6.15 5.99
CA GLU A 54 3.36 -5.63 7.32
C GLU A 54 3.01 -4.13 7.32
N ALA A 55 2.10 -3.76 8.22
CA ALA A 55 1.79 -2.36 8.50
C ALA A 55 2.88 -1.66 9.33
N TYR A 56 3.68 -2.43 10.08
CA TYR A 56 4.72 -1.93 11.00
C TYR A 56 6.08 -2.52 10.63
N ASN A 57 6.67 -1.98 9.57
CA ASN A 57 8.00 -2.38 9.09
C ASN A 57 9.12 -1.72 9.92
N ASP A 58 10.35 -2.20 9.74
CA ASP A 58 11.52 -1.68 10.46
C ASP A 58 12.10 -0.39 9.83
N ALA A 59 11.46 0.13 8.77
CA ALA A 59 11.86 1.35 8.05
C ALA A 59 11.02 2.60 8.42
N SER A 60 9.86 2.41 9.06
CA SER A 60 8.92 3.51 9.32
C SER A 60 9.22 4.20 10.64
N ASP A 61 9.18 5.53 10.60
CA ASP A 61 9.09 6.42 11.75
C ASP A 61 7.60 6.71 12.00
N LEU A 62 7.03 5.99 12.95
CA LEU A 62 5.62 5.94 13.32
C LEU A 62 5.23 7.07 14.28
N ASP A 63 6.17 7.62 15.05
CA ASP A 63 5.91 8.72 16.00
C ASP A 63 6.43 10.10 15.55
N GLY A 64 7.19 10.13 14.45
CA GLY A 64 7.67 11.34 13.81
C GLY A 64 8.91 11.94 14.49
N ASP A 65 9.63 11.17 15.30
CA ASP A 65 10.84 11.61 15.99
C ASP A 65 12.10 11.62 15.08
N GLY A 66 11.99 11.09 13.87
CA GLY A 66 13.07 10.99 12.88
C GLY A 66 13.84 9.66 12.92
N ILE A 67 13.46 8.73 13.80
CA ILE A 67 14.11 7.43 14.00
C ILE A 67 13.09 6.31 13.74
N PRO A 68 13.36 5.39 12.80
CA PRO A 68 12.47 4.26 12.55
C PRO A 68 12.24 3.35 13.78
N GLU A 69 11.01 2.87 13.97
CA GLU A 69 10.68 1.87 15.00
C GLU A 69 11.07 0.45 14.60
N VAL A 70 12.30 0.09 14.93
CA VAL A 70 12.85 -1.27 14.74
C VAL A 70 12.37 -2.27 15.80
N SER A 71 11.61 -1.82 16.80
CA SER A 71 11.12 -2.68 17.88
C SER A 71 9.81 -2.15 18.45
N PHE A 72 9.06 -3.03 19.12
CA PHE A 72 7.84 -2.65 19.82
C PHE A 72 8.11 -1.54 20.85
N LYS A 73 7.47 -0.38 20.69
CA LYS A 73 7.45 0.71 21.67
C LYS A 73 6.17 0.59 22.52
N PRO A 74 6.26 0.23 23.82
CA PRO A 74 5.08 0.06 24.66
C PRO A 74 4.16 1.27 24.81
N THR A 75 4.69 2.47 24.58
CA THR A 75 3.97 3.74 24.67
C THR A 75 3.11 4.03 23.44
N MET A 76 3.30 3.30 22.34
CA MET A 76 2.54 3.48 21.12
C MET A 76 1.35 2.53 21.06
N GLU A 77 0.25 3.02 20.50
CA GLU A 77 -0.95 2.22 20.23
C GLU A 77 -0.95 1.79 18.76
N TYR A 78 -0.80 0.49 18.51
CA TYR A 78 -0.78 -0.10 17.17
C TYR A 78 -2.20 -0.47 16.74
N LEU A 79 -2.63 0.04 15.59
CA LEU A 79 -3.88 -0.34 14.93
C LEU A 79 -3.82 -1.81 14.44
N GLY A 80 -4.91 -2.53 14.63
CA GLY A 80 -5.11 -3.87 14.05
C GLY A 80 -6.47 -4.45 14.45
N TYR A 81 -6.61 -5.78 14.36
CA TYR A 81 -7.85 -6.48 14.73
C TYR A 81 -8.03 -6.70 16.23
N PHE A 82 -6.95 -6.64 17.00
CA PHE A 82 -7.01 -6.72 18.45
C PHE A 82 -7.29 -5.32 19.02
N ASP A 83 -8.05 -5.24 20.11
CA ASP A 83 -8.14 -4.01 20.89
C ASP A 83 -6.86 -3.86 21.70
N SER A 84 -6.11 -2.78 21.43
CA SER A 84 -4.81 -2.53 22.05
C SER A 84 -4.87 -2.48 23.57
N LYS A 85 -6.03 -2.13 24.15
CA LYS A 85 -6.25 -2.05 25.60
C LYS A 85 -6.98 -3.26 26.17
N THR A 86 -6.82 -4.43 25.54
CA THR A 86 -7.40 -5.70 25.96
C THR A 86 -6.34 -6.81 25.96
N CYS A 87 -6.42 -7.69 26.96
CA CYS A 87 -5.62 -8.90 27.07
C CYS A 87 -6.34 -10.10 26.43
N TYR A 88 -5.60 -11.00 25.81
CA TYR A 88 -6.12 -12.13 25.06
C TYR A 88 -5.49 -13.44 25.51
N ASN A 89 -6.31 -14.49 25.56
CA ASN A 89 -5.85 -15.87 25.67
C ASN A 89 -6.02 -16.57 24.34
N TYR A 90 -5.08 -17.45 23.99
CA TYR A 90 -5.26 -18.32 22.84
C TYR A 90 -6.04 -19.57 23.26
N VAL A 91 -7.16 -19.83 22.61
CA VAL A 91 -8.06 -20.94 22.93
C VAL A 91 -7.89 -22.03 21.87
N SER A 92 -7.14 -23.09 22.19
CA SER A 92 -6.79 -24.15 21.24
C SER A 92 -8.00 -24.91 20.70
N SER A 93 -9.11 -25.00 21.45
CA SER A 93 -10.33 -25.69 21.00
C SER A 93 -11.10 -24.92 19.93
N SER A 94 -11.05 -23.59 19.95
CA SER A 94 -11.68 -22.71 18.95
C SER A 94 -10.67 -22.12 17.95
N VAL A 95 -9.38 -22.44 18.12
CA VAL A 95 -8.26 -22.08 17.22
C VAL A 95 -8.23 -20.57 16.93
N ARG A 96 -8.32 -19.77 18.00
CA ARG A 96 -8.37 -18.30 17.93
C ARG A 96 -7.97 -17.65 19.26
N PHE A 97 -7.71 -16.35 19.19
CA PHE A 97 -7.57 -15.48 20.35
C PHE A 97 -8.94 -15.02 20.86
N GLU A 98 -9.14 -15.08 22.17
CA GLU A 98 -10.35 -14.59 22.84
C GLU A 98 -10.00 -13.53 23.90
N PRO A 99 -10.74 -12.42 23.97
CA PRO A 99 -10.48 -11.35 24.93
C PRO A 99 -10.79 -11.84 26.34
N SER A 100 -9.93 -11.48 27.28
CA SER A 100 -9.97 -11.97 28.67
C SER A 100 -10.19 -10.85 29.69
N ALA A 101 -9.50 -9.71 29.54
CA ALA A 101 -9.59 -8.58 30.46
C ALA A 101 -9.21 -7.27 29.78
N LYS A 102 -9.75 -6.14 30.26
CA LYS A 102 -9.27 -4.80 29.87
C LYS A 102 -7.93 -4.50 30.52
N SER A 103 -7.05 -3.84 29.77
CA SER A 103 -5.76 -3.34 30.22
C SER A 103 -5.49 -1.96 29.62
N PRO A 104 -5.87 -0.86 30.31
CA PRO A 104 -5.57 0.49 29.86
C PRO A 104 -4.07 0.77 29.66
N SER A 105 -3.21 0.07 30.40
CA SER A 105 -1.75 0.12 30.29
C SER A 105 -1.18 -0.70 29.12
N MET A 106 -2.02 -1.47 28.42
CA MET A 106 -1.61 -2.39 27.33
C MET A 106 -0.67 -3.53 27.77
N GLU A 107 -0.33 -3.62 29.06
CA GLU A 107 0.37 -4.74 29.68
C GLU A 107 -0.61 -5.88 30.06
N CYS A 108 -0.24 -7.12 29.76
CA CYS A 108 -1.02 -8.33 29.96
C CYS A 108 -0.13 -9.47 30.48
N SER A 109 0.42 -9.34 31.69
CA SER A 109 1.33 -10.36 32.23
C SER A 109 0.67 -11.74 32.30
N GLY A 110 1.27 -12.75 31.66
CA GLY A 110 0.72 -14.11 31.58
C GLY A 110 -0.36 -14.31 30.50
N ALA A 111 -0.68 -13.29 29.72
CA ALA A 111 -1.61 -13.33 28.59
C ALA A 111 -1.01 -12.55 27.40
N TRP A 112 -1.70 -12.54 26.26
CA TRP A 112 -1.26 -11.73 25.11
C TRP A 112 -1.82 -10.32 25.20
N SER A 113 -0.97 -9.31 25.05
CA SER A 113 -1.41 -7.93 24.84
C SER A 113 -1.97 -7.76 23.44
N GLY A 114 -3.17 -7.20 23.33
CA GLY A 114 -3.76 -6.84 22.03
C GLY A 114 -2.87 -5.87 21.25
N ASN A 115 -2.22 -4.93 21.94
CA ASN A 115 -1.31 -3.97 21.32
C ASN A 115 -0.09 -4.66 20.71
N PHE A 116 0.48 -5.62 21.44
CA PHE A 116 1.61 -6.42 20.96
C PHE A 116 1.22 -7.32 19.78
N LEU A 117 0.03 -7.94 19.82
CA LEU A 117 -0.48 -8.73 18.70
C LEU A 117 -0.74 -7.86 17.46
N ASN A 118 -1.23 -6.63 17.60
CA ASN A 118 -1.37 -5.71 16.48
C ASN A 118 -0.01 -5.37 15.85
N TYR A 119 0.99 -5.04 16.66
CA TYR A 119 2.37 -4.81 16.19
C TYR A 119 2.92 -6.01 15.41
N LEU A 120 2.72 -7.23 15.93
CA LEU A 120 3.23 -8.44 15.31
C LEU A 120 2.51 -8.82 14.02
N THR A 121 1.18 -8.71 13.97
CA THR A 121 0.36 -9.48 13.01
C THR A 121 -0.39 -8.65 11.97
N THR A 122 -0.34 -7.31 12.04
CA THR A 122 -1.15 -6.48 11.14
C THR A 122 -0.48 -6.33 9.78
N SER A 123 -1.13 -6.82 8.72
CA SER A 123 -0.80 -6.44 7.34
C SER A 123 -1.44 -5.11 6.95
N ARG A 124 -0.97 -4.45 5.89
CA ARG A 124 -1.59 -3.22 5.37
C ARG A 124 -3.05 -3.45 4.94
N MET A 125 -3.35 -4.61 4.34
CA MET A 125 -4.73 -5.02 4.03
C MET A 125 -5.58 -5.08 5.31
N ASP A 126 -5.09 -5.68 6.39
CA ASP A 126 -5.86 -5.80 7.64
C ASP A 126 -6.15 -4.43 8.26
N ALA A 127 -5.17 -3.53 8.28
CA ALA A 127 -5.35 -2.15 8.73
C ALA A 127 -6.43 -1.42 7.90
N LEU A 128 -6.42 -1.60 6.58
CA LEU A 128 -7.39 -1.00 5.68
C LEU A 128 -8.81 -1.53 5.94
N ARG A 129 -8.97 -2.85 6.01
CA ARG A 129 -10.27 -3.50 6.30
C ARG A 129 -10.81 -3.07 7.66
N ARG A 130 -9.93 -2.95 8.65
CA ARG A 130 -10.24 -2.48 9.99
C ARG A 130 -10.81 -1.06 9.97
N VAL A 131 -10.13 -0.13 9.31
CA VAL A 131 -10.56 1.28 9.23
C VAL A 131 -11.85 1.42 8.43
N LEU A 132 -11.93 0.78 7.27
CA LEU A 132 -13.07 0.95 6.36
C LEU A 132 -14.35 0.33 6.92
N TYR A 133 -14.29 -0.92 7.42
CA TYR A 133 -15.50 -1.65 7.77
C TYR A 133 -15.40 -2.54 9.02
N GLY A 134 -14.36 -2.37 9.84
CA GLY A 134 -14.21 -3.08 11.11
C GLY A 134 -13.42 -4.39 11.04
N GLY A 135 -12.98 -4.81 9.84
CA GLY A 135 -12.12 -5.98 9.60
C GLY A 135 -12.78 -7.09 8.77
N TYR A 136 -11.97 -8.05 8.31
CA TYR A 136 -12.48 -9.24 7.61
C TYR A 136 -13.16 -10.21 8.58
N ARG A 137 -14.49 -10.37 8.45
CA ARG A 137 -15.29 -11.24 9.32
C ARG A 137 -15.37 -12.65 8.75
N SER A 138 -14.49 -13.55 9.18
CA SER A 138 -14.55 -14.99 8.84
C SER A 138 -15.76 -15.69 9.47
N THR A 139 -16.30 -15.12 10.55
CA THR A 139 -17.59 -15.48 11.13
C THR A 139 -18.39 -14.21 11.38
N ASP A 140 -19.62 -14.15 10.86
CA ASP A 140 -20.52 -13.01 11.04
C ASP A 140 -21.96 -13.48 11.29
N THR A 141 -22.26 -13.94 12.50
CA THR A 141 -23.63 -14.32 12.94
C THR A 141 -24.26 -13.21 13.77
N ALA A 142 -25.56 -13.22 14.06
CA ALA A 142 -26.19 -12.16 14.85
C ALA A 142 -25.51 -11.90 16.22
N THR A 143 -24.85 -12.89 16.82
CA THR A 143 -24.30 -12.83 18.18
C THR A 143 -22.79 -13.04 18.28
N GLU A 144 -22.14 -13.51 17.21
CA GLU A 144 -20.70 -13.78 17.19
C GLU A 144 -20.04 -13.20 15.96
N THR A 145 -18.89 -12.54 16.18
CA THR A 145 -18.00 -12.08 15.12
C THR A 145 -16.57 -12.52 15.41
N VAL A 146 -15.94 -13.13 14.41
CA VAL A 146 -14.52 -13.49 14.42
C VAL A 146 -13.85 -12.78 13.26
N LEU A 147 -12.77 -12.05 13.55
CA LEU A 147 -11.91 -11.45 12.52
C LEU A 147 -10.77 -12.41 12.16
N GLU A 148 -10.40 -12.47 10.90
CA GLU A 148 -9.28 -13.27 10.39
C GLU A 148 -8.31 -12.41 9.59
N ARG A 149 -7.01 -12.57 9.88
CA ARG A 149 -5.91 -11.88 9.18
C ARG A 149 -5.86 -12.24 7.69
N ALA A 150 -5.34 -11.34 6.86
CA ALA A 150 -5.07 -11.63 5.45
C ALA A 150 -4.13 -12.84 5.25
N TYR A 151 -4.31 -13.54 4.14
CA TYR A 151 -3.39 -14.57 3.67
C TYR A 151 -2.08 -13.92 3.20
N ILE A 152 -0.95 -14.49 3.62
CA ILE A 152 0.40 -14.05 3.25
C ILE A 152 1.15 -15.26 2.69
N PRO A 153 1.61 -15.25 1.44
CA PRO A 153 2.34 -16.39 0.86
C PRO A 153 3.66 -16.68 1.61
N GLN A 154 4.18 -17.89 1.44
CA GLN A 154 5.42 -18.34 2.09
C GLN A 154 6.66 -17.93 1.28
N ASP A 155 6.74 -16.64 1.02
CA ASP A 155 7.77 -15.96 0.25
C ASP A 155 8.18 -14.68 1.02
N ALA A 156 8.83 -13.72 0.36
CA ALA A 156 9.27 -12.49 1.00
C ALA A 156 8.15 -11.50 1.40
N HIS A 157 6.87 -11.78 1.10
CA HIS A 157 5.76 -11.08 1.76
C HIS A 157 5.63 -11.46 3.23
N SER A 158 6.22 -12.58 3.63
CA SER A 158 6.30 -12.99 5.04
C SER A 158 7.23 -12.06 5.81
N TRP A 159 6.81 -11.64 6.99
CA TRP A 159 7.64 -10.79 7.86
C TRP A 159 7.78 -11.40 9.25
N GLY A 160 8.74 -10.88 10.02
CA GLY A 160 8.94 -11.34 11.37
C GLY A 160 9.61 -10.33 12.27
N LYS A 161 9.57 -10.62 13.56
CA LYS A 161 10.16 -9.81 14.63
C LYS A 161 10.94 -10.72 15.56
N GLU A 162 11.97 -10.18 16.22
CA GLU A 162 12.71 -10.91 17.24
C GLU A 162 12.77 -10.16 18.58
N TYR A 163 12.79 -10.93 19.66
CA TYR A 163 13.02 -10.44 21.01
C TYR A 163 14.23 -11.14 21.63
N THR A 164 15.15 -10.38 22.20
CA THR A 164 16.36 -10.89 22.87
C THR A 164 16.35 -10.58 24.36
N SER A 165 16.17 -9.32 24.77
CA SER A 165 16.24 -8.93 26.18
C SER A 165 15.66 -7.53 26.43
N VAL A 166 15.44 -7.19 27.70
CA VAL A 166 15.03 -5.82 28.09
C VAL A 166 16.06 -4.78 27.64
N ALA A 167 17.35 -5.08 27.76
CA ALA A 167 18.40 -4.12 27.39
C ALA A 167 18.47 -3.89 25.88
N ALA A 168 18.22 -4.93 25.07
CA ALA A 168 18.25 -4.83 23.61
C ALA A 168 16.96 -4.24 23.02
N ASN A 169 15.81 -4.57 23.61
CA ASN A 169 14.50 -4.26 23.03
C ASN A 169 13.75 -3.14 23.77
N GLY A 170 14.21 -2.71 24.95
CA GLY A 170 13.58 -1.62 25.72
C GLY A 170 12.32 -2.01 26.51
N TYR A 171 11.90 -3.28 26.46
CA TYR A 171 10.73 -3.77 27.19
C TYR A 171 10.89 -5.21 27.70
N ASP A 172 10.09 -5.55 28.70
CA ASP A 172 9.99 -6.92 29.23
C ASP A 172 8.87 -7.69 28.53
N ILE A 173 9.21 -8.68 27.72
CA ILE A 173 8.22 -9.43 26.93
C ILE A 173 7.18 -10.17 27.80
N SER A 174 7.55 -10.54 29.03
CA SER A 174 6.64 -11.24 29.95
C SER A 174 5.47 -10.36 30.43
N LYS A 175 5.58 -9.04 30.23
CA LYS A 175 4.49 -8.10 30.49
C LYS A 175 3.47 -8.03 29.36
N TYR A 176 3.79 -8.52 28.16
CA TYR A 176 2.92 -8.38 26.96
C TYR A 176 2.53 -9.72 26.35
N THR A 177 3.08 -10.82 26.86
CA THR A 177 2.90 -12.17 26.34
C THR A 177 2.87 -13.18 27.48
N PRO A 178 2.37 -14.40 27.26
CA PRO A 178 2.52 -15.50 28.22
C PRO A 178 3.94 -16.09 28.23
N LEU A 179 4.89 -15.51 27.51
CA LEU A 179 6.24 -16.04 27.34
C LEU A 179 7.15 -15.61 28.50
N ALA A 180 8.00 -16.53 28.94
CA ALA A 180 9.16 -16.18 29.74
C ALA A 180 10.18 -15.41 28.88
N LYS A 181 11.15 -14.73 29.51
CA LYS A 181 12.30 -14.19 28.78
C LYS A 181 13.11 -15.34 28.17
N PRO A 182 13.75 -15.13 27.01
CA PRO A 182 14.63 -16.14 26.45
C PRO A 182 15.85 -16.35 27.37
N SER A 183 16.41 -17.56 27.32
CA SER A 183 17.66 -17.89 28.02
C SER A 183 18.83 -17.09 27.45
N SER A 184 19.91 -16.96 28.23
CA SER A 184 21.12 -16.23 27.80
C SER A 184 21.61 -16.70 26.42
N GLY A 185 21.90 -15.75 25.53
CA GLY A 185 22.35 -16.00 24.16
C GLY A 185 21.28 -16.48 23.19
N LYS A 186 20.00 -16.51 23.60
CA LYS A 186 18.87 -16.95 22.78
C LYS A 186 17.83 -15.85 22.56
N ARG A 187 16.88 -16.11 21.66
CA ARG A 187 15.84 -15.19 21.21
C ARG A 187 14.48 -15.86 21.08
N HIS A 188 13.43 -15.06 21.05
CA HIS A 188 12.13 -15.45 20.51
C HIS A 188 12.00 -14.87 19.10
N LEU A 189 11.64 -15.70 18.13
CA LEU A 189 11.40 -15.30 16.75
C LEU A 189 9.92 -15.44 16.44
N PHE A 190 9.32 -14.41 15.87
CA PHE A 190 7.93 -14.36 15.45
C PHE A 190 7.90 -14.21 13.94
N ALA A 191 7.12 -15.03 13.24
CA ALA A 191 6.96 -14.98 11.79
C ALA A 191 5.48 -14.99 11.41
N ASN A 192 5.09 -14.20 10.41
CA ASN A 192 3.73 -14.13 9.91
C ASN A 192 3.69 -14.60 8.46
N LEU A 193 2.96 -15.68 8.22
CA LEU A 193 2.82 -16.27 6.90
C LEU A 193 1.61 -17.21 6.86
N THR A 194 1.26 -17.69 5.69
CA THR A 194 0.40 -18.85 5.46
C THR A 194 1.24 -19.91 4.77
N LEU A 195 1.29 -21.11 5.34
CA LEU A 195 2.03 -22.22 4.73
C LEU A 195 1.47 -22.57 3.36
N TYR A 196 2.34 -22.94 2.43
CA TYR A 196 1.92 -23.38 1.11
C TYR A 196 0.86 -24.50 1.19
N GLY A 197 -0.14 -24.45 0.31
CA GLY A 197 -1.25 -25.40 0.27
C GLY A 197 -2.26 -25.23 1.41
N GLN A 198 -2.11 -24.22 2.27
CA GLN A 198 -3.05 -23.91 3.34
C GLN A 198 -3.72 -22.55 3.13
N THR A 199 -4.82 -22.33 3.85
CA THR A 199 -5.56 -21.06 3.86
C THR A 199 -5.46 -20.33 5.19
N THR A 200 -4.87 -20.98 6.22
CA THR A 200 -4.89 -20.49 7.59
C THR A 200 -3.76 -19.47 7.80
N PRO A 201 -4.07 -18.21 8.14
CA PRO A 201 -3.04 -17.21 8.42
C PRO A 201 -2.41 -17.47 9.78
N LEU A 202 -1.09 -17.67 9.83
CA LEU A 202 -0.36 -18.04 11.04
C LEU A 202 0.47 -16.88 11.58
N LEU A 203 0.57 -16.82 12.90
CA LEU A 203 1.69 -16.28 13.66
C LEU A 203 2.49 -17.48 14.18
N ARG A 204 3.69 -17.67 13.67
CA ARG A 204 4.61 -18.74 14.04
C ARG A 204 5.61 -18.21 15.06
N LEU A 205 5.82 -18.94 16.15
CA LEU A 205 6.72 -18.57 17.24
C LEU A 205 7.80 -19.65 17.42
N ARG A 206 9.07 -19.28 17.25
CA ARG A 206 10.21 -20.08 17.71
C ARG A 206 10.74 -19.53 19.02
N GLN A 207 10.56 -20.30 20.11
CA GLN A 207 11.02 -19.91 21.43
C GLN A 207 12.45 -20.38 21.69
N ASN A 208 13.29 -19.53 22.31
CA ASN A 208 14.66 -19.88 22.69
C ASN A 208 15.50 -20.37 21.49
N ALA A 209 15.42 -19.66 20.36
CA ALA A 209 16.25 -19.90 19.19
C ALA A 209 17.62 -19.22 19.37
N THR A 210 18.67 -19.82 18.79
CA THR A 210 20.00 -19.22 18.66
C THR A 210 20.12 -18.34 17.41
N HIS A 211 19.33 -18.68 16.39
CA HIS A 211 19.24 -17.98 15.11
C HIS A 211 18.60 -16.59 15.25
N ARG A 212 18.80 -15.75 14.24
CA ARG A 212 18.18 -14.44 14.03
C ARG A 212 16.96 -14.54 13.14
N ILE A 213 16.12 -13.51 13.15
CA ILE A 213 14.90 -13.53 12.35
C ILE A 213 15.18 -13.60 10.84
N TRP A 214 16.19 -12.88 10.33
CA TRP A 214 16.55 -12.90 8.91
C TRP A 214 17.11 -14.25 8.48
N GLU A 215 17.74 -15.03 9.37
CA GLU A 215 18.17 -16.39 9.04
C GLU A 215 16.95 -17.32 8.84
N TRP A 216 15.79 -16.97 9.39
CA TRP A 216 14.57 -17.75 9.24
C TRP A 216 13.68 -17.28 8.09
N LEU A 217 13.67 -15.96 7.83
CA LEU A 217 12.77 -15.33 6.87
C LEU A 217 13.42 -14.79 5.60
N SER A 218 14.67 -14.36 5.63
CA SER A 218 15.43 -13.94 4.45
C SER A 218 16.35 -15.08 4.04
N LYS A 219 15.75 -16.12 3.47
CA LYS A 219 16.47 -17.28 2.96
C LYS A 219 15.78 -17.87 1.73
N GLU A 220 16.53 -18.68 0.99
CA GLU A 220 15.98 -19.56 -0.05
C GLU A 220 14.77 -20.34 0.51
N ARG A 221 13.71 -20.44 -0.29
CA ARG A 221 12.46 -21.14 0.03
C ARG A 221 12.62 -22.53 0.71
N PRO A 222 11.70 -22.92 1.62
CA PRO A 222 10.55 -22.18 2.12
C PRO A 222 10.90 -21.23 3.26
N VAL A 223 10.54 -19.96 3.11
CA VAL A 223 10.62 -18.93 4.16
C VAL A 223 9.82 -19.35 5.41
N GLY A 224 10.37 -19.11 6.60
CA GLY A 224 9.69 -19.40 7.86
C GLY A 224 9.41 -20.88 8.14
N GLY A 225 10.06 -21.81 7.42
CA GLY A 225 9.95 -23.27 7.58
C GLY A 225 10.73 -23.88 8.76
N ASP A 226 11.17 -25.13 8.62
CA ASP A 226 11.99 -25.83 9.63
C ASP A 226 13.50 -25.58 9.52
N LYS A 227 13.92 -25.01 8.39
CA LYS A 227 15.30 -24.66 8.07
C LYS A 227 15.56 -23.18 8.23
N CYS A 228 16.77 -22.84 8.63
CA CYS A 228 17.33 -21.50 8.74
C CYS A 228 18.54 -21.41 7.82
N ALA A 229 18.77 -20.26 7.20
CA ALA A 229 19.99 -19.98 6.45
C ALA A 229 21.21 -20.06 7.37
N LYS A 230 22.28 -20.64 6.86
CA LYS A 230 23.57 -20.70 7.51
C LYS A 230 24.41 -19.51 7.07
N ILE A 231 25.11 -18.88 8.01
CA ILE A 231 26.09 -17.82 7.69
C ILE A 231 27.12 -18.35 6.68
N GLY A 232 27.27 -17.65 5.56
CA GLY A 232 28.19 -17.99 4.47
C GLY A 232 27.52 -18.69 3.28
N SER A 233 26.87 -19.83 3.50
CA SER A 233 26.03 -20.51 2.48
C SER A 233 25.28 -21.73 3.04
N GLY A 234 24.14 -22.05 2.43
CA GLY A 234 23.33 -23.25 2.70
C GLY A 234 22.36 -23.11 3.88
N GLU A 235 21.82 -24.23 4.34
CA GLU A 235 20.78 -24.27 5.39
C GLU A 235 21.09 -25.25 6.53
N GLU A 236 20.54 -24.97 7.70
CA GLU A 236 20.54 -25.86 8.86
C GLU A 236 19.17 -25.93 9.55
N ASN A 237 18.98 -26.88 10.47
CA ASN A 237 17.74 -26.95 11.24
C ASN A 237 17.63 -25.74 12.17
N CYS A 238 16.53 -24.99 12.08
CA CYS A 238 16.27 -23.92 13.03
C CYS A 238 16.17 -24.48 14.45
N THR A 239 16.86 -23.85 15.38
CA THR A 239 16.74 -24.12 16.82
C THR A 239 15.46 -23.51 17.41
N GLY A 240 15.18 -23.88 18.67
CA GLY A 240 14.03 -23.37 19.41
C GLY A 240 12.76 -24.19 19.21
N THR A 241 11.81 -24.03 20.12
CA THR A 241 10.51 -24.73 20.05
C THR A 241 9.55 -23.94 19.18
N LEU A 242 9.02 -24.58 18.14
CA LEU A 242 8.06 -23.98 17.22
C LEU A 242 6.63 -24.14 17.75
N THR A 243 5.83 -23.09 17.66
CA THR A 243 4.41 -23.07 17.99
C THR A 243 3.67 -22.19 16.99
N ASP A 244 2.60 -22.71 16.40
CA ASP A 244 1.79 -21.96 15.43
C ASP A 244 0.49 -21.49 16.07
N TYR A 245 0.14 -20.24 15.83
CA TYR A 245 -1.12 -19.60 16.24
C TYR A 245 -1.88 -19.12 15.02
N THR A 246 -3.08 -19.63 14.80
CA THR A 246 -3.99 -19.05 13.80
C THR A 246 -4.39 -17.63 14.21
N VAL A 247 -4.17 -16.65 13.34
CA VAL A 247 -4.51 -15.24 13.61
C VAL A 247 -5.98 -14.99 13.33
N ARG A 248 -6.80 -15.46 14.27
CA ARG A 248 -8.24 -15.19 14.38
C ARG A 248 -8.52 -14.59 15.73
N VAL A 249 -9.45 -13.64 15.81
CA VAL A 249 -9.84 -13.00 17.08
C VAL A 249 -11.34 -12.86 17.21
N LYS A 250 -11.88 -13.30 18.35
CA LYS A 250 -13.28 -13.01 18.72
C LYS A 250 -13.38 -11.57 19.19
N VAL A 251 -14.25 -10.78 18.58
CA VAL A 251 -14.37 -9.34 18.85
C VAL A 251 -15.74 -8.96 19.36
N CYS A 252 -15.85 -7.75 19.92
CA CYS A 252 -17.10 -7.18 20.43
C CYS A 252 -17.82 -8.07 21.47
N VAL A 253 -17.03 -8.68 22.35
CA VAL A 253 -17.51 -9.49 23.47
C VAL A 253 -17.98 -8.60 24.61
N SER A 254 -19.20 -8.85 25.12
CA SER A 254 -19.77 -8.12 26.25
C SER A 254 -18.86 -8.18 27.48
N GLY A 255 -18.75 -7.07 28.22
CA GLY A 255 -17.85 -6.92 29.39
C GLY A 255 -16.42 -6.52 29.04
N VAL A 256 -15.96 -6.75 27.81
CA VAL A 256 -14.62 -6.39 27.31
C VAL A 256 -14.68 -5.71 25.93
N LEU A 257 -15.74 -4.94 25.69
CA LEU A 257 -16.02 -4.29 24.40
C LEU A 257 -14.92 -3.34 23.96
N ASP A 258 -14.48 -3.50 22.73
CA ASP A 258 -13.59 -2.59 22.00
C ASP A 258 -14.34 -1.28 21.65
N GLY A 259 -13.63 -0.15 21.64
CA GLY A 259 -14.19 1.18 21.42
C GLY A 259 -14.85 1.39 20.05
N VAL A 260 -14.58 0.52 19.07
CA VAL A 260 -15.21 0.58 17.73
C VAL A 260 -16.40 -0.37 17.56
N CYS A 261 -16.84 -1.00 18.65
CA CYS A 261 -17.99 -1.91 18.63
C CYS A 261 -19.31 -1.15 18.77
N THR A 262 -20.20 -1.33 17.79
CA THR A 262 -21.54 -0.74 17.77
C THR A 262 -22.59 -1.80 18.10
N LYS A 263 -23.58 -1.46 18.95
CA LYS A 263 -24.70 -2.33 19.28
C LYS A 263 -25.79 -2.23 18.22
N TYR A 264 -26.27 -3.36 17.72
CA TYR A 264 -27.41 -3.43 16.79
C TYR A 264 -28.64 -4.00 17.52
N SER A 265 -29.84 -3.48 17.23
CA SER A 265 -31.05 -3.71 18.03
C SER A 265 -31.58 -5.14 17.99
N GLY A 266 -31.43 -5.81 16.86
CA GLY A 266 -31.76 -7.22 16.63
C GLY A 266 -30.55 -8.16 16.73
N GLY A 267 -29.40 -7.68 17.20
CA GLY A 267 -28.15 -8.45 17.27
C GLY A 267 -27.28 -8.12 18.47
N GLY A 268 -26.05 -8.61 18.43
CA GLY A 268 -24.98 -8.29 19.37
C GLY A 268 -24.24 -7.01 19.01
N TYR A 269 -23.04 -6.87 19.57
CA TYR A 269 -22.12 -5.81 19.18
C TYR A 269 -21.30 -6.24 17.96
N LYS A 270 -21.06 -5.31 17.04
CA LYS A 270 -20.28 -5.56 15.81
C LYS A 270 -19.14 -4.55 15.67
N PRO A 271 -17.98 -4.97 15.15
CA PRO A 271 -16.91 -4.04 14.84
C PRO A 271 -17.35 -3.19 13.64
N THR A 272 -17.19 -1.88 13.74
CA THR A 272 -17.63 -0.91 12.72
C THR A 272 -16.46 -0.02 12.29
N GLY A 273 -16.51 0.46 11.04
CA GLY A 273 -15.53 1.36 10.45
C GLY A 273 -16.19 2.60 9.83
N LEU A 274 -15.44 3.30 8.98
CA LEU A 274 -15.88 4.54 8.34
C LEU A 274 -17.12 4.34 7.45
N LEU A 275 -17.24 3.19 6.77
CA LEU A 275 -18.40 2.89 5.92
C LEU A 275 -19.69 2.78 6.72
N GLN A 276 -19.67 2.11 7.88
CA GLN A 276 -20.82 2.09 8.78
C GLN A 276 -21.09 3.50 9.33
N LYS A 277 -20.06 4.16 9.87
CA LYS A 277 -20.18 5.47 10.54
C LYS A 277 -20.84 6.53 9.66
N TYR A 278 -20.49 6.58 8.37
CA TYR A 278 -20.99 7.59 7.44
C TYR A 278 -22.05 7.08 6.46
N GLY A 279 -22.11 5.76 6.23
CA GLY A 279 -23.01 5.15 5.25
C GLY A 279 -24.35 4.70 5.83
N GLU A 280 -24.42 4.27 7.10
CA GLU A 280 -25.68 3.82 7.71
C GLU A 280 -26.67 4.96 7.95
N ASN A 281 -26.17 6.15 8.25
CA ASN A 281 -26.97 7.36 8.40
C ASN A 281 -27.12 8.17 7.10
N GLU A 282 -26.64 7.61 5.97
CA GLU A 282 -26.61 8.24 4.65
C GLU A 282 -25.96 9.63 4.64
N SER A 283 -25.04 9.92 5.57
CA SER A 283 -24.27 11.17 5.55
C SER A 283 -23.27 11.23 4.39
N MET A 284 -22.90 10.07 3.83
CA MET A 284 -22.11 9.92 2.61
C MET A 284 -22.57 8.68 1.83
N HIS A 285 -22.47 8.74 0.50
CA HIS A 285 -22.63 7.58 -0.36
C HIS A 285 -21.27 7.07 -0.85
N PHE A 286 -21.12 5.76 -0.97
CA PHE A 286 -19.84 5.13 -1.30
C PHE A 286 -19.94 4.24 -2.54
N GLY A 287 -18.89 4.28 -3.36
CA GLY A 287 -18.59 3.33 -4.42
C GLY A 287 -17.15 2.82 -4.29
N LEU A 288 -16.81 1.81 -5.08
CA LEU A 288 -15.45 1.24 -5.12
C LEU A 288 -15.03 0.97 -6.55
N LEU A 289 -13.81 1.40 -6.87
CA LEU A 289 -13.06 1.07 -8.07
C LEU A 289 -11.69 0.54 -7.64
N THR A 290 -11.26 -0.56 -8.23
CA THR A 290 -9.94 -1.16 -7.98
C THR A 290 -9.23 -1.44 -9.29
N GLY A 291 -7.92 -1.69 -9.24
CA GLY A 291 -7.24 -2.39 -10.34
C GLY A 291 -7.86 -3.78 -10.60
N SER A 292 -7.54 -4.36 -11.76
CA SER A 292 -7.94 -5.73 -12.12
C SER A 292 -6.71 -6.64 -12.22
N TYR A 293 -6.86 -7.94 -11.98
CA TYR A 293 -5.79 -8.92 -12.10
C TYR A 293 -5.47 -9.23 -13.57
N ALA A 294 -6.49 -9.46 -14.40
CA ALA A 294 -6.26 -9.81 -15.80
C ALA A 294 -5.74 -8.63 -16.64
N ASN A 295 -6.04 -7.38 -16.28
CA ASN A 295 -5.42 -6.18 -16.85
C ASN A 295 -4.69 -5.39 -15.75
N ASN A 296 -3.70 -6.02 -15.12
CA ASN A 296 -2.97 -5.48 -13.97
C ASN A 296 -2.17 -4.20 -14.24
N LYS A 297 -1.97 -3.84 -15.51
CA LYS A 297 -1.30 -2.59 -15.92
C LYS A 297 -2.24 -1.56 -16.53
N SER A 298 -3.54 -1.85 -16.66
CA SER A 298 -4.48 -0.97 -17.37
C SER A 298 -5.65 -0.58 -16.48
N GLY A 299 -5.76 0.72 -16.19
CA GLY A 299 -6.88 1.37 -15.51
C GLY A 299 -7.53 0.60 -14.35
N GLY A 300 -8.84 0.78 -14.19
CA GLY A 300 -9.57 0.19 -13.08
C GLY A 300 -10.98 -0.28 -13.42
N VAL A 301 -11.48 -1.20 -12.60
CA VAL A 301 -12.78 -1.83 -12.73
C VAL A 301 -13.68 -1.39 -11.59
N LEU A 302 -14.87 -0.91 -11.94
CA LEU A 302 -15.90 -0.56 -10.98
C LEU A 302 -16.39 -1.84 -10.27
N ARG A 303 -16.20 -1.89 -8.95
CA ARG A 303 -16.66 -3.01 -8.10
C ARG A 303 -18.02 -2.72 -7.49
N LYS A 304 -18.34 -1.45 -7.21
CA LYS A 304 -19.66 -0.98 -6.79
C LYS A 304 -19.92 0.46 -7.25
N ASN A 305 -21.11 0.69 -7.81
CA ASN A 305 -21.62 2.03 -8.09
C ASN A 305 -21.80 2.84 -6.80
N VAL A 306 -21.59 4.15 -6.86
CA VAL A 306 -21.77 5.02 -5.69
C VAL A 306 -23.24 5.02 -5.25
N GLY A 307 -23.49 4.67 -3.99
CA GLY A 307 -24.83 4.59 -3.44
C GLY A 307 -24.86 4.49 -1.91
N ILE A 308 -26.03 4.14 -1.37
CA ILE A 308 -26.21 3.88 0.05
C ILE A 308 -25.39 2.67 0.49
N PHE A 309 -24.94 2.65 1.74
CA PHE A 309 -24.24 1.49 2.32
C PHE A 309 -25.21 0.50 3.01
N THR A 310 -26.44 0.94 3.31
CA THR A 310 -27.48 0.12 3.94
C THR A 310 -27.99 -1.03 3.05
N ASP A 311 -27.57 -1.11 1.78
CA ASP A 311 -27.76 -2.27 0.91
C ASP A 311 -26.76 -3.41 1.19
N GLU A 312 -25.61 -3.11 1.82
CA GLU A 312 -24.54 -4.05 2.19
C GLU A 312 -24.55 -4.47 3.66
N ILE A 313 -25.41 -3.88 4.49
CA ILE A 313 -25.50 -4.22 5.90
C ILE A 313 -26.95 -4.38 6.35
N ASP A 314 -27.19 -5.39 7.18
CA ASP A 314 -28.44 -5.51 7.92
C ASP A 314 -28.39 -4.54 9.11
N THR A 315 -29.21 -3.48 9.08
CA THR A 315 -29.22 -2.45 10.12
C THR A 315 -29.85 -2.91 11.43
N GLY A 316 -30.51 -4.08 11.45
CA GLY A 316 -31.02 -4.72 12.65
C GLY A 316 -29.97 -5.57 13.35
N THR A 317 -29.13 -6.30 12.61
CA THR A 317 -28.15 -7.26 13.18
C THR A 317 -26.69 -6.83 13.06
N GLY A 318 -26.40 -5.88 12.18
CA GLY A 318 -25.07 -5.42 11.80
C GLY A 318 -24.28 -6.42 10.94
N GLN A 319 -24.92 -7.49 10.45
CA GLN A 319 -24.29 -8.48 9.56
C GLN A 319 -24.12 -7.91 8.14
N PHE A 320 -23.02 -8.26 7.47
CA PHE A 320 -22.85 -7.91 6.07
C PHE A 320 -23.77 -8.73 5.16
N LYS A 321 -24.38 -8.04 4.19
CA LYS A 321 -25.16 -8.60 3.08
C LYS A 321 -24.29 -8.63 1.82
N LEU A 322 -24.81 -9.22 0.74
CA LEU A 322 -24.17 -9.20 -0.57
C LEU A 322 -22.74 -9.76 -0.57
N GLN A 323 -22.51 -10.87 0.14
CA GLN A 323 -21.20 -11.54 0.24
C GLN A 323 -21.07 -12.75 -0.70
N ALA A 324 -22.06 -13.00 -1.58
CA ALA A 324 -21.98 -14.09 -2.54
C ALA A 324 -20.99 -13.78 -3.67
N ASP A 325 -20.70 -14.80 -4.48
CA ASP A 325 -19.80 -14.66 -5.62
C ASP A 325 -20.26 -13.56 -6.57
N ASN A 326 -19.36 -12.63 -6.87
CA ASN A 326 -19.57 -11.50 -7.76
C ASN A 326 -20.64 -10.47 -7.33
N ASP A 327 -21.16 -10.54 -6.11
CA ASP A 327 -22.04 -9.50 -5.57
C ASP A 327 -21.32 -8.14 -5.58
N ALA A 328 -21.93 -7.14 -6.22
CA ALA A 328 -21.37 -5.79 -6.38
C ALA A 328 -21.48 -4.97 -5.08
N ALA A 329 -20.59 -5.29 -4.13
CA ALA A 329 -20.52 -4.72 -2.79
C ALA A 329 -19.07 -4.33 -2.46
N ILE A 330 -18.87 -3.21 -1.77
CA ILE A 330 -17.55 -2.73 -1.32
C ILE A 330 -16.89 -3.77 -0.42
N VAL A 331 -17.60 -4.26 0.60
CA VAL A 331 -17.06 -5.21 1.58
C VAL A 331 -16.72 -6.54 0.91
N ASN A 332 -17.60 -7.03 0.03
CA ASN A 332 -17.37 -8.27 -0.71
C ASN A 332 -16.13 -8.20 -1.60
N ALA A 333 -15.99 -7.12 -2.37
CA ALA A 333 -14.84 -6.92 -3.26
C ALA A 333 -13.51 -6.89 -2.50
N ILE A 334 -13.42 -6.09 -1.42
CA ILE A 334 -12.18 -5.95 -0.64
C ILE A 334 -11.83 -7.26 0.09
N ASN A 335 -12.83 -8.02 0.57
CA ASN A 335 -12.60 -9.33 1.18
C ASN A 335 -12.05 -10.38 0.21
N ARG A 336 -12.39 -10.27 -1.09
CA ARG A 336 -11.95 -11.19 -2.15
C ARG A 336 -10.57 -10.87 -2.72
N LEU A 337 -10.06 -9.66 -2.50
CA LEU A 337 -8.67 -9.34 -2.84
C LEU A 337 -7.72 -10.22 -2.00
N LYS A 338 -6.80 -10.91 -2.68
CA LYS A 338 -5.84 -11.82 -2.07
C LYS A 338 -4.60 -11.98 -2.98
N SER A 339 -3.43 -12.27 -2.43
CA SER A 339 -2.30 -12.79 -3.21
C SER A 339 -2.66 -14.08 -3.97
N THR A 340 -2.33 -14.15 -5.26
CA THR A 340 -2.58 -15.31 -6.12
C THR A 340 -1.33 -15.71 -6.94
N GLY A 341 -1.43 -16.82 -7.69
CA GLY A 341 -0.36 -17.30 -8.58
C GLY A 341 0.81 -18.02 -7.91
N PHE A 342 0.82 -18.19 -6.59
CA PHE A 342 1.89 -18.90 -5.85
C PHE A 342 1.70 -20.41 -5.89
N LYS A 343 2.71 -21.16 -6.36
CA LYS A 343 2.65 -22.59 -6.71
C LYS A 343 3.42 -23.49 -5.73
N SER A 344 3.35 -24.80 -5.97
CA SER A 344 3.94 -25.85 -5.12
C SER A 344 5.45 -25.91 -5.11
N ASP A 345 6.10 -25.35 -6.13
CA ASP A 345 7.55 -25.15 -6.16
C ASP A 345 7.97 -23.87 -5.44
N LEU A 346 7.03 -23.19 -4.75
CA LEU A 346 7.24 -21.94 -4.03
C LEU A 346 7.69 -20.81 -4.97
N SER A 347 7.16 -20.80 -6.19
CA SER A 347 7.32 -19.73 -7.17
C SER A 347 5.97 -19.24 -7.70
N TYR A 348 5.97 -18.14 -8.43
CA TYR A 348 4.82 -17.54 -9.09
C TYR A 348 4.62 -18.07 -10.52
N GLU A 349 3.35 -18.19 -10.93
CA GLU A 349 2.94 -18.79 -12.22
C GLU A 349 3.59 -18.14 -13.44
N CYS A 350 3.96 -16.87 -13.34
CA CYS A 350 4.56 -16.11 -14.43
C CYS A 350 6.07 -16.34 -14.64
N GLY A 351 6.76 -17.04 -13.72
CA GLY A 351 8.20 -17.29 -13.82
C GLY A 351 9.06 -16.02 -13.74
N TRP A 352 10.25 -16.09 -14.34
CA TRP A 352 11.25 -15.02 -14.34
C TRP A 352 11.07 -14.12 -15.57
N ILE A 353 10.92 -12.82 -15.33
CA ILE A 353 10.84 -11.80 -16.37
C ILE A 353 12.08 -10.91 -16.25
N THR A 354 13.03 -11.12 -17.17
CA THR A 354 14.40 -10.57 -17.04
C THR A 354 14.78 -9.62 -18.18
N ASP A 355 14.05 -9.61 -19.28
CA ASP A 355 14.45 -8.97 -20.55
C ASP A 355 13.46 -7.87 -21.02
N LYS A 356 12.37 -7.64 -20.29
CA LYS A 356 11.32 -6.67 -20.65
C LYS A 356 10.56 -6.15 -19.43
N PRO A 357 9.93 -4.96 -19.51
CA PRO A 357 8.93 -4.55 -18.53
C PRO A 357 7.76 -5.54 -18.48
N LEU A 358 7.15 -5.69 -17.31
CA LEU A 358 6.02 -6.60 -17.08
C LEU A 358 4.98 -6.55 -18.23
N PRO A 359 4.67 -7.67 -18.90
CA PRO A 359 3.54 -7.74 -19.83
C PRO A 359 2.19 -7.65 -19.11
N ASN A 360 1.20 -6.96 -19.70
CA ASN A 360 -0.14 -6.90 -19.12
C ASN A 360 -0.78 -8.31 -19.07
N GLY A 361 -1.51 -8.60 -17.99
CA GLY A 361 -2.12 -9.89 -17.70
C GLY A 361 -1.16 -10.97 -17.18
N THR A 362 0.13 -10.66 -17.01
CA THR A 362 1.14 -11.55 -16.41
C THR A 362 1.58 -11.05 -15.04
N CYS A 363 2.10 -11.94 -14.18
CA CYS A 363 2.38 -11.71 -12.75
C CYS A 363 1.30 -10.84 -12.11
N GLN A 364 0.06 -11.31 -12.15
CA GLN A 364 -1.11 -10.44 -12.03
C GLN A 364 -1.12 -9.62 -10.74
N MET A 365 -0.47 -10.09 -9.67
CA MET A 365 -0.28 -9.37 -8.40
C MET A 365 0.56 -8.08 -8.47
N TRP A 366 1.33 -7.87 -9.53
CA TRP A 366 2.13 -6.65 -9.75
C TRP A 366 1.44 -5.70 -10.72
N GLY A 367 1.67 -4.40 -10.54
CA GLY A 367 1.10 -3.33 -11.37
C GLY A 367 0.05 -2.53 -10.61
N ASN A 368 0.18 -1.21 -10.70
CA ASN A 368 -0.62 -0.25 -9.94
C ASN A 368 -0.90 1.01 -10.77
N PRO A 369 -1.79 0.92 -11.79
CA PRO A 369 -2.04 1.99 -12.76
C PRO A 369 -2.92 3.13 -12.18
N VAL A 370 -2.47 3.78 -11.10
CA VAL A 370 -3.27 4.73 -10.31
C VAL A 370 -3.77 5.90 -11.14
N GLY A 371 -2.94 6.50 -11.99
CA GLY A 371 -3.35 7.61 -12.86
C GLY A 371 -4.54 7.25 -13.75
N GLU A 372 -4.53 6.05 -14.32
CA GLU A 372 -5.60 5.52 -15.17
C GLU A 372 -6.85 5.16 -14.35
N MET A 373 -6.70 4.58 -13.16
CA MET A 373 -7.80 4.31 -12.22
C MET A 373 -8.51 5.61 -11.76
N MET A 374 -7.74 6.66 -11.48
CA MET A 374 -8.27 7.97 -11.15
C MET A 374 -9.01 8.58 -12.35
N TYR A 375 -8.46 8.43 -13.56
CA TYR A 375 -9.13 8.88 -14.78
C TYR A 375 -10.47 8.17 -15.00
N GLU A 376 -10.50 6.84 -14.81
CA GLU A 376 -11.73 6.05 -14.93
C GLU A 376 -12.79 6.48 -13.90
N THR A 377 -12.38 6.88 -12.71
CA THR A 377 -13.28 7.45 -11.70
C THR A 377 -13.88 8.79 -12.14
N VAL A 378 -13.09 9.66 -12.79
CA VAL A 378 -13.61 10.93 -13.34
C VAL A 378 -14.61 10.64 -14.46
N ARG A 379 -14.34 9.64 -15.32
CA ARG A 379 -15.28 9.18 -16.35
C ARG A 379 -16.60 8.68 -15.75
N TYR A 380 -16.54 7.94 -14.65
CA TYR A 380 -17.73 7.49 -13.93
C TYR A 380 -18.60 8.67 -13.48
N PHE A 381 -18.00 9.68 -12.85
CA PHE A 381 -18.74 10.88 -12.43
C PHE A 381 -19.24 11.73 -13.61
N ALA A 382 -18.56 11.68 -14.76
CA ALA A 382 -19.00 12.32 -15.99
C ALA A 382 -20.19 11.62 -16.68
N GLY A 383 -20.63 10.47 -16.17
CA GLY A 383 -21.70 9.68 -16.80
C GLY A 383 -21.26 9.00 -18.10
N ALA A 384 -19.95 8.85 -18.32
CA ALA A 384 -19.41 8.13 -19.46
C ALA A 384 -19.62 6.60 -19.31
N SER A 385 -19.27 5.86 -20.35
CA SER A 385 -19.16 4.40 -20.27
C SER A 385 -17.74 3.98 -19.89
N ALA A 386 -17.64 2.79 -19.30
CA ALA A 386 -16.37 2.16 -18.94
C ALA A 386 -15.41 2.10 -20.14
N THR A 387 -14.13 2.32 -19.89
CA THR A 387 -13.08 2.26 -20.92
C THR A 387 -12.81 0.80 -21.28
N SER A 388 -12.97 0.44 -22.56
CA SER A 388 -12.84 -0.95 -23.02
C SER A 388 -11.50 -1.59 -22.70
N ASN A 389 -10.41 -0.81 -22.73
CA ASN A 389 -9.05 -1.30 -22.48
C ASN A 389 -8.86 -1.75 -21.03
N TYR A 390 -9.56 -1.11 -20.08
CA TYR A 390 -9.45 -1.42 -18.66
C TYR A 390 -10.32 -2.60 -18.25
N LEU A 391 -11.32 -2.94 -19.05
CA LEU A 391 -12.30 -3.96 -18.70
C LEU A 391 -11.73 -5.37 -18.81
N THR A 392 -11.82 -6.09 -17.71
CA THR A 392 -11.72 -7.55 -17.65
C THR A 392 -13.15 -8.10 -17.59
N GLY A 393 -13.52 -9.01 -18.48
CA GLY A 393 -14.81 -9.70 -18.35
C GLY A 393 -14.93 -10.38 -16.97
N GLN A 394 -16.15 -10.61 -16.48
CA GLN A 394 -16.43 -11.27 -15.19
C GLN A 394 -15.79 -12.67 -15.05
N ASN A 395 -15.29 -13.25 -16.15
CA ASN A 395 -14.71 -14.58 -16.23
C ASN A 395 -13.24 -14.61 -16.73
N ALA A 396 -12.52 -13.49 -16.67
CA ALA A 396 -11.12 -13.42 -17.12
C ALA A 396 -10.14 -13.60 -15.95
N GLY A 397 -9.14 -14.48 -16.09
CA GLY A 397 -8.04 -14.62 -15.13
C GLY A 397 -8.48 -14.76 -13.67
N GLU A 398 -7.73 -14.14 -12.77
CA GLU A 398 -7.95 -14.23 -11.33
C GLU A 398 -9.22 -13.49 -10.85
N GLU A 399 -9.80 -12.57 -11.64
CA GLU A 399 -11.15 -12.06 -11.37
C GLU A 399 -12.15 -13.22 -11.24
N SER A 400 -12.05 -14.22 -12.11
CA SER A 400 -12.95 -15.38 -12.07
C SER A 400 -12.65 -16.31 -10.90
N THR A 401 -11.37 -16.54 -10.58
CA THR A 401 -10.96 -17.39 -9.46
C THR A 401 -11.42 -16.80 -8.12
N LEU A 402 -11.20 -15.49 -7.94
CA LEU A 402 -11.56 -14.77 -6.72
C LEU A 402 -13.05 -14.39 -6.66
N LYS A 403 -13.76 -14.54 -7.80
CA LYS A 403 -15.18 -14.17 -7.99
C LYS A 403 -15.42 -12.69 -7.67
N LEU A 404 -14.53 -11.85 -8.17
CA LEU A 404 -14.58 -10.41 -7.95
C LEU A 404 -15.76 -9.79 -8.73
N PRO A 405 -16.51 -8.86 -8.12
CA PRO A 405 -17.59 -8.19 -8.83
C PRO A 405 -17.06 -7.31 -9.96
N VAL A 406 -17.81 -7.26 -11.05
CA VAL A 406 -17.65 -6.28 -12.13
C VAL A 406 -19.00 -5.58 -12.29
N ALA A 407 -19.13 -4.37 -11.75
CA ALA A 407 -20.39 -3.65 -11.71
C ALA A 407 -20.67 -2.97 -13.05
N SER A 408 -21.88 -3.15 -13.58
CA SER A 408 -22.36 -2.34 -14.69
C SER A 408 -22.49 -0.88 -14.26
N TRP A 409 -21.93 0.03 -15.05
CA TRP A 409 -21.91 1.45 -14.72
C TRP A 409 -23.30 2.06 -14.74
N LYS A 410 -23.59 2.88 -13.74
CA LYS A 410 -24.77 3.73 -13.67
C LYS A 410 -24.29 5.16 -13.49
N ASP A 411 -24.63 6.04 -14.43
CA ASP A 411 -24.40 7.48 -14.29
C ASP A 411 -24.99 7.93 -12.93
N PRO A 412 -24.16 8.45 -12.01
CA PRO A 412 -24.59 8.74 -10.65
C PRO A 412 -25.72 9.78 -10.60
N TYR A 413 -25.76 10.75 -11.53
CA TYR A 413 -26.73 11.85 -11.52
C TYR A 413 -27.96 11.58 -12.40
N LYS A 414 -27.89 10.61 -13.32
CA LYS A 414 -29.04 10.17 -14.10
C LYS A 414 -30.11 9.56 -13.20
N ALA A 415 -31.39 9.82 -13.48
CA ALA A 415 -32.49 9.34 -12.66
C ALA A 415 -32.54 7.79 -12.59
N LYS A 416 -32.89 7.24 -11.42
CA LYS A 416 -33.05 5.78 -11.23
C LYS A 416 -34.06 5.17 -12.21
N SER A 417 -35.15 5.88 -12.51
CA SER A 417 -36.16 5.47 -13.50
C SER A 417 -35.61 5.37 -14.94
N GLN A 418 -34.44 5.95 -15.21
CA GLN A 418 -33.75 5.90 -16.49
C GLN A 418 -32.46 5.04 -16.43
N GLY A 419 -32.31 4.23 -15.37
CA GLY A 419 -31.17 3.33 -15.16
C GLY A 419 -29.94 3.97 -14.50
N GLY A 420 -30.02 5.20 -14.01
CA GLY A 420 -28.92 5.88 -13.30
C GLY A 420 -28.89 5.66 -11.78
N GLY A 421 -27.97 6.35 -11.10
CA GLY A 421 -27.81 6.32 -9.64
C GLY A 421 -28.83 7.20 -8.87
N GLY A 422 -29.39 8.21 -9.53
CA GLY A 422 -30.41 9.10 -8.98
C GLY A 422 -29.91 10.11 -7.95
N ALA A 423 -28.61 10.38 -7.90
CA ALA A 423 -28.05 11.44 -7.07
C ALA A 423 -28.62 12.80 -7.50
N LYS A 424 -28.81 13.69 -6.52
CA LYS A 424 -29.22 15.08 -6.82
C LYS A 424 -28.04 15.81 -7.46
N TYR A 425 -28.32 16.74 -8.36
CA TYR A 425 -27.30 17.57 -9.02
C TYR A 425 -26.42 18.35 -8.02
N CYS A 426 -26.93 18.63 -6.81
CA CYS A 426 -26.19 19.30 -5.74
C CYS A 426 -25.31 18.37 -4.89
N ALA A 427 -25.40 17.05 -5.07
CA ALA A 427 -24.47 16.10 -4.45
C ALA A 427 -23.08 16.31 -5.06
N LYS A 428 -22.05 16.41 -4.21
CA LYS A 428 -20.69 16.70 -4.66
C LYS A 428 -19.87 15.41 -4.84
N PRO A 429 -19.13 15.25 -5.95
CA PRO A 429 -18.31 14.08 -6.18
C PRO A 429 -16.93 14.22 -5.52
N PHE A 430 -16.50 13.14 -4.89
CA PHE A 430 -15.21 12.99 -4.23
C PHE A 430 -14.58 11.66 -4.64
N MET A 431 -13.26 11.67 -4.66
CA MET A 431 -12.43 10.50 -4.91
C MET A 431 -11.44 10.36 -3.76
N LEU A 432 -11.41 9.19 -3.11
CA LEU A 432 -10.40 8.84 -2.13
C LEU A 432 -9.50 7.77 -2.73
N THR A 433 -8.32 8.17 -3.17
CA THR A 433 -7.31 7.25 -3.70
C THR A 433 -6.51 6.65 -2.56
N ILE A 434 -6.44 5.34 -2.49
CA ILE A 434 -5.72 4.57 -1.46
C ILE A 434 -4.69 3.71 -2.19
N SER A 435 -3.43 4.11 -2.10
CA SER A 435 -2.36 3.48 -2.85
C SER A 435 -0.99 3.70 -2.21
N ASP A 436 0.03 2.93 -2.58
CA ASP A 436 1.43 3.17 -2.27
C ASP A 436 1.94 4.40 -3.03
N ILE A 437 3.09 4.91 -2.59
CA ILE A 437 3.66 6.15 -3.15
C ILE A 437 4.32 5.96 -4.53
N TYR A 438 4.42 4.73 -5.03
CA TYR A 438 4.98 4.41 -6.34
C TYR A 438 3.92 3.79 -7.25
N PRO A 439 3.02 4.60 -7.85
CA PRO A 439 2.23 4.17 -8.99
C PRO A 439 3.12 3.55 -10.07
N SER A 440 2.61 2.55 -10.78
CA SER A 440 3.33 1.87 -11.85
C SER A 440 2.43 1.64 -13.07
N TYR A 441 3.03 1.73 -14.25
CA TYR A 441 2.37 1.50 -15.53
C TYR A 441 1.10 2.36 -15.71
N ASP A 442 1.16 3.64 -15.34
CA ASP A 442 0.02 4.56 -15.40
C ASP A 442 0.24 5.70 -16.41
N SER A 443 1.04 5.44 -17.45
CA SER A 443 1.62 6.47 -18.32
C SER A 443 1.18 6.39 -19.78
N ASP A 444 0.44 5.36 -20.18
CA ASP A 444 0.23 5.02 -21.59
C ASP A 444 -1.24 4.91 -22.00
N GLU A 445 -2.17 4.61 -21.08
CA GLU A 445 -3.60 4.54 -21.40
C GLU A 445 -4.39 5.74 -20.84
N LEU A 446 -3.91 6.97 -21.03
CA LEU A 446 -4.68 8.21 -20.78
C LEU A 446 -4.83 9.09 -22.04
N PRO A 447 -5.71 10.11 -22.05
CA PRO A 447 -5.79 11.07 -23.15
C PRO A 447 -4.57 12.01 -23.19
N ASN A 448 -3.96 12.16 -24.37
CA ASN A 448 -2.83 13.06 -24.61
C ASN A 448 -1.58 12.74 -23.76
N VAL A 449 -1.25 11.45 -23.62
CA VAL A 449 0.04 11.03 -23.04
C VAL A 449 1.20 11.41 -23.95
N ASN A 450 2.40 11.50 -23.37
CA ASN A 450 3.63 11.73 -24.14
C ASN A 450 3.86 10.60 -25.14
N SER A 451 4.23 10.95 -26.38
CA SER A 451 4.46 9.98 -27.46
C SER A 451 5.62 9.01 -27.21
N ASN A 452 6.53 9.33 -26.28
CA ASN A 452 7.57 8.40 -25.83
C ASN A 452 7.03 7.30 -24.90
N PHE A 453 5.83 7.46 -24.35
CA PHE A 453 5.24 6.55 -23.37
C PHE A 453 4.18 5.63 -23.97
N GLY A 454 3.45 6.12 -24.97
CA GLY A 454 2.45 5.35 -25.70
C GLY A 454 1.67 6.24 -26.67
N THR A 455 0.65 5.66 -27.31
CA THR A 455 -0.26 6.41 -28.19
C THR A 455 -1.42 7.07 -27.45
N GLY A 456 -1.64 6.71 -26.17
CA GLY A 456 -2.79 7.18 -25.40
C GLY A 456 -4.11 6.55 -25.83
N LEU A 457 -5.18 6.95 -25.15
CA LEU A 457 -6.54 6.58 -25.52
C LEU A 457 -7.06 7.42 -26.68
N SER A 458 -7.74 6.76 -27.63
CA SER A 458 -8.52 7.44 -28.66
C SER A 458 -9.88 7.87 -28.10
N GLY A 459 -10.12 9.18 -27.99
CA GLY A 459 -11.33 9.72 -27.36
C GLY A 459 -11.23 9.75 -25.82
N GLY A 460 -12.27 10.27 -25.17
CA GLY A 460 -12.26 10.44 -23.71
C GLY A 460 -13.09 11.64 -23.26
N LEU A 461 -12.82 12.12 -22.04
CA LEU A 461 -13.43 13.34 -21.52
C LEU A 461 -12.98 14.56 -22.35
N PRO A 462 -13.92 15.30 -22.97
CA PRO A 462 -13.58 16.46 -23.79
C PRO A 462 -12.75 17.48 -22.99
N GLY A 463 -11.63 17.91 -23.57
CA GLY A 463 -10.78 18.96 -22.99
C GLY A 463 -9.77 18.50 -21.93
N LEU A 464 -9.73 17.22 -21.56
CA LEU A 464 -8.63 16.68 -20.76
C LEU A 464 -7.41 16.41 -21.64
N LYS A 465 -6.27 16.98 -21.23
CA LYS A 465 -4.94 16.71 -21.78
C LYS A 465 -3.99 16.51 -20.62
N VAL A 466 -3.62 15.26 -20.31
CA VAL A 466 -2.96 14.96 -19.03
C VAL A 466 -1.54 15.53 -18.95
N ASP A 467 -0.82 15.57 -20.06
CA ASP A 467 0.49 16.21 -20.21
C ASP A 467 0.46 17.72 -19.88
N ASP A 468 -0.45 18.48 -20.50
CA ASP A 468 -0.63 19.92 -20.27
C ASP A 468 -0.95 20.21 -18.80
N GLU A 469 -1.72 19.32 -18.16
CA GLU A 469 -2.15 19.47 -16.77
C GLU A 469 -1.01 19.22 -15.78
N VAL A 470 -0.17 18.20 -16.01
CA VAL A 470 0.99 17.95 -15.15
C VAL A 470 2.10 18.98 -15.36
N ASP A 471 2.27 19.51 -16.57
CA ASP A 471 3.28 20.55 -16.82
C ASP A 471 2.91 21.90 -16.20
N LYS A 472 1.60 22.19 -16.06
CA LYS A 472 1.14 23.33 -15.24
C LYS A 472 1.50 23.16 -13.76
N ILE A 473 1.50 21.92 -13.24
CA ILE A 473 1.94 21.64 -11.87
C ILE A 473 3.44 21.87 -11.78
N TRP A 474 4.22 21.23 -12.66
CA TRP A 474 5.67 21.41 -12.75
C TRP A 474 6.09 22.89 -12.72
N ALA A 475 5.48 23.71 -13.58
CA ALA A 475 5.75 25.14 -13.64
C ALA A 475 5.38 25.88 -12.34
N SER A 476 4.26 25.52 -11.71
CA SER A 476 3.82 26.12 -10.44
C SER A 476 4.76 25.78 -9.28
N GLU A 477 5.39 24.61 -9.32
CA GLU A 477 6.33 24.14 -8.31
C GLU A 477 7.74 24.72 -8.50
N GLY A 478 7.97 25.46 -9.59
CA GLY A 478 9.28 26.07 -9.88
C GLY A 478 10.39 25.04 -10.10
N LEU A 479 10.03 23.83 -10.52
CA LEU A 479 10.98 22.75 -10.78
C LEU A 479 11.66 23.01 -12.12
N GLY A 480 12.91 23.46 -12.10
CA GLY A 480 13.65 23.77 -13.31
C GLY A 480 15.10 24.14 -13.00
N GLY A 481 15.99 23.96 -13.98
CA GLY A 481 17.40 24.32 -13.84
C GLY A 481 18.26 23.32 -13.05
N THR A 482 17.78 22.09 -12.85
CA THR A 482 18.58 20.99 -12.30
C THR A 482 18.20 19.65 -12.94
N LYS A 483 19.07 18.65 -12.79
CA LYS A 483 18.79 17.28 -13.21
C LYS A 483 18.07 16.51 -12.12
N TYR A 484 17.32 15.49 -12.52
CA TYR A 484 16.62 14.62 -11.59
C TYR A 484 17.02 13.16 -11.77
N PHE A 485 17.10 12.43 -10.66
CA PHE A 485 17.18 10.98 -10.67
C PHE A 485 15.81 10.42 -11.05
N ILE A 486 15.70 9.81 -12.22
CA ILE A 486 14.45 9.26 -12.76
C ILE A 486 14.77 8.16 -13.77
N GLY A 487 13.91 7.15 -13.93
CA GLY A 487 14.14 6.04 -14.85
C GLY A 487 14.12 6.42 -16.34
N GLN A 488 13.24 7.35 -16.72
CA GLN A 488 13.09 7.80 -18.10
C GLN A 488 12.73 9.30 -18.18
N SER A 489 13.35 10.00 -19.13
CA SER A 489 13.00 11.38 -19.54
C SER A 489 12.97 11.50 -21.06
N GLY A 490 11.79 11.77 -21.61
CA GLY A 490 11.52 11.71 -23.05
C GLY A 490 11.95 10.36 -23.64
N GLY A 491 12.75 10.41 -24.71
CA GLY A 491 13.33 9.22 -25.34
C GLY A 491 14.54 8.63 -24.60
N LEU A 492 15.09 9.32 -23.59
CA LEU A 492 16.21 8.82 -22.80
C LEU A 492 15.71 7.84 -21.72
N LYS A 493 15.84 6.55 -22.01
CA LYS A 493 15.46 5.43 -21.15
C LYS A 493 16.68 4.54 -20.89
N ASP A 494 17.16 4.50 -19.65
CA ASP A 494 18.22 3.58 -19.22
C ASP A 494 17.76 2.64 -18.09
N GLY A 495 16.50 2.75 -17.65
CA GLY A 495 15.93 1.87 -16.62
C GLY A 495 16.60 2.01 -15.26
N ALA A 496 17.27 3.14 -15.01
CA ALA A 496 18.00 3.42 -13.78
C ALA A 496 17.80 4.87 -13.33
N PRO A 497 17.92 5.16 -12.03
CA PRO A 497 17.77 6.49 -11.46
C PRO A 497 19.04 7.32 -11.69
N THR A 498 19.48 7.43 -12.94
CA THR A 498 20.60 8.30 -13.34
C THR A 498 20.12 9.74 -13.47
N ALA A 499 21.05 10.69 -13.39
CA ALA A 499 20.75 12.11 -13.53
C ALA A 499 20.32 12.45 -14.97
N LYS A 500 19.05 12.83 -15.15
CA LYS A 500 18.48 13.21 -16.44
C LYS A 500 17.98 14.65 -16.42
N ASP A 501 18.08 15.32 -17.57
CA ASP A 501 17.41 16.59 -17.79
C ASP A 501 15.90 16.37 -17.87
N VAL A 502 15.13 17.22 -17.21
CA VAL A 502 13.67 17.13 -17.14
C VAL A 502 13.06 18.46 -17.51
N SER A 503 12.14 18.45 -18.47
CA SER A 503 11.46 19.65 -18.97
C SER A 503 10.05 19.84 -18.38
N GLY A 504 9.48 18.79 -17.79
CA GLY A 504 8.11 18.78 -17.29
C GLY A 504 7.75 17.42 -16.70
N PHE A 505 6.69 17.37 -15.90
CA PHE A 505 6.16 16.10 -15.41
C PHE A 505 5.56 15.25 -16.54
N SER A 506 5.20 15.86 -17.66
CA SER A 506 4.63 15.15 -18.81
C SER A 506 5.62 14.23 -19.52
N SER A 507 6.91 14.51 -19.40
CA SER A 507 7.97 13.85 -20.17
C SER A 507 8.76 12.86 -19.33
N ILE A 508 8.38 12.56 -18.10
CA ILE A 508 9.10 11.64 -17.23
C ILE A 508 8.25 10.49 -16.69
N ARG A 509 8.88 9.31 -16.53
CA ARG A 509 8.31 8.14 -15.89
C ARG A 509 9.39 7.21 -15.32
N GLY A 510 8.98 6.17 -14.60
CA GLY A 510 9.90 5.28 -13.90
C GLY A 510 10.36 5.95 -12.60
N LEU A 511 9.50 5.90 -11.60
CA LEU A 511 9.67 6.63 -10.35
C LEU A 511 10.89 6.11 -9.59
N ALA A 512 11.85 6.99 -9.38
CA ALA A 512 13.07 6.68 -8.67
C ALA A 512 12.93 6.90 -7.16
N PRO A 513 13.66 6.15 -6.33
CA PRO A 513 14.63 5.12 -6.71
C PRO A 513 14.05 3.69 -6.77
N GLU A 514 12.81 3.47 -6.33
CA GLU A 514 12.23 2.12 -6.17
C GLU A 514 11.90 1.44 -7.51
N GLU A 515 11.29 2.19 -8.44
CA GLU A 515 10.63 1.60 -9.61
C GLU A 515 11.01 2.31 -10.93
N PRO A 516 12.32 2.49 -11.24
CA PRO A 516 12.78 3.23 -12.44
C PRO A 516 12.36 2.56 -13.75
N THR A 517 11.95 1.30 -13.71
CA THR A 517 11.59 0.44 -14.83
C THR A 517 10.10 0.11 -14.89
N LYS A 518 9.32 0.39 -13.82
CA LYS A 518 7.87 0.09 -13.77
C LYS A 518 6.99 1.19 -14.36
N GLU A 519 7.57 2.14 -15.07
CA GLU A 519 6.85 3.08 -15.96
C GLU A 519 5.79 3.95 -15.25
N GLY A 520 5.88 4.12 -13.93
CA GLY A 520 5.05 5.04 -13.16
C GLY A 520 5.29 6.51 -13.51
N SER A 521 4.24 7.30 -13.60
CA SER A 521 4.24 8.70 -14.03
C SER A 521 3.62 9.64 -12.98
N TYR A 522 3.47 10.91 -13.37
CA TYR A 522 2.83 11.95 -12.56
C TYR A 522 1.41 12.26 -13.05
N TYR A 523 0.85 11.49 -14.01
CA TYR A 523 -0.44 11.79 -14.63
C TYR A 523 -1.63 11.71 -13.68
N SER A 524 -1.53 10.96 -12.59
CA SER A 524 -2.50 10.97 -11.48
C SER A 524 -2.76 12.39 -10.94
N ALA A 525 -1.72 13.22 -10.83
CA ALA A 525 -1.83 14.61 -10.39
C ALA A 525 -2.53 15.50 -11.45
N GLY A 526 -2.25 15.27 -12.73
CA GLY A 526 -2.88 15.99 -13.83
C GLY A 526 -4.39 15.71 -13.91
N VAL A 527 -4.78 14.44 -13.78
CA VAL A 527 -6.19 14.02 -13.71
C VAL A 527 -6.90 14.70 -12.52
N ALA A 528 -6.29 14.67 -11.34
CA ALA A 528 -6.85 15.30 -10.14
C ALA A 528 -7.01 16.83 -10.31
N ARG A 529 -6.00 17.51 -10.85
CA ARG A 529 -6.03 18.95 -11.10
C ARG A 529 -7.15 19.32 -12.07
N TRP A 530 -7.25 18.62 -13.19
CA TRP A 530 -8.26 18.88 -14.20
C TRP A 530 -9.67 18.68 -13.65
N ALA A 531 -9.92 17.56 -12.97
CA ALA A 531 -11.24 17.25 -12.42
C ALA A 531 -11.66 18.21 -11.30
N ARG A 532 -10.69 18.82 -10.60
CA ARG A 532 -10.95 19.83 -9.56
C ARG A 532 -11.43 21.18 -10.11
N ILE A 533 -11.03 21.54 -11.32
CA ILE A 533 -11.30 22.87 -11.91
C ILE A 533 -12.30 22.83 -13.08
N ASN A 534 -12.60 21.65 -13.62
CA ASN A 534 -13.57 21.48 -14.71
C ASN A 534 -14.87 20.84 -14.19
N ASP A 535 -15.98 21.23 -14.81
CA ASP A 535 -17.25 20.55 -14.61
C ASP A 535 -17.29 19.27 -15.44
N VAL A 536 -17.38 18.11 -14.79
CA VAL A 536 -17.23 16.83 -15.49
C VAL A 536 -18.57 16.26 -15.96
N ASN A 537 -19.70 16.78 -15.49
CA ASN A 537 -21.03 16.27 -15.82
C ASN A 537 -21.94 17.43 -16.28
N ALA A 538 -22.84 17.17 -17.24
CA ALA A 538 -23.69 18.20 -17.82
C ALA A 538 -24.98 18.50 -17.01
N VAL A 539 -25.17 17.87 -15.84
CA VAL A 539 -26.31 18.17 -14.97
C VAL A 539 -26.22 19.59 -14.39
N LYS A 540 -27.30 20.06 -13.75
CA LYS A 540 -27.39 21.42 -13.25
C LYS A 540 -26.30 21.73 -12.20
N GLY A 541 -25.53 22.80 -12.42
CA GLY A 541 -24.48 23.25 -11.51
C GLY A 541 -23.21 22.40 -11.63
N GLU A 542 -22.11 22.79 -10.98
CA GLU A 542 -20.81 22.16 -11.25
C GLU A 542 -20.53 20.88 -10.43
N GLN A 543 -20.10 19.81 -11.10
CA GLN A 543 -19.65 18.52 -10.57
C GLN A 543 -18.12 18.39 -10.58
N LYS A 544 -17.41 19.41 -10.09
CA LYS A 544 -15.95 19.35 -9.85
C LYS A 544 -15.61 18.25 -8.84
N VAL A 545 -14.74 17.30 -9.23
CA VAL A 545 -14.31 16.19 -8.37
C VAL A 545 -13.18 16.67 -7.46
N GLN A 546 -13.30 16.40 -6.16
CA GLN A 546 -12.21 16.65 -5.22
C GLN A 546 -11.53 15.34 -4.81
N THR A 547 -10.21 15.29 -4.99
CA THR A 547 -9.37 14.14 -4.67
C THR A 547 -8.77 14.26 -3.27
N PHE A 548 -8.85 13.17 -2.52
CA PHE A 548 -8.08 12.91 -1.32
C PHE A 548 -7.18 11.69 -1.57
N VAL A 549 -5.98 11.69 -1.00
CA VAL A 549 -5.02 10.60 -1.18
C VAL A 549 -4.61 10.08 0.19
N VAL A 550 -4.72 8.77 0.37
CA VAL A 550 -4.07 8.01 1.45
C VAL A 550 -2.92 7.27 0.81
N ALA A 551 -1.73 7.85 0.94
CA ALA A 551 -0.48 7.25 0.53
C ALA A 551 -0.02 6.26 1.61
N MET A 552 0.15 5.00 1.25
CA MET A 552 0.72 3.98 2.14
C MET A 552 2.25 4.06 2.06
N ALA A 553 2.91 4.13 3.21
CA ALA A 553 4.36 4.38 3.32
C ALA A 553 5.20 3.41 2.46
N SER A 554 6.26 3.93 1.85
CA SER A 554 7.22 3.11 1.12
C SER A 554 8.09 2.29 2.08
N PRO A 555 8.49 1.06 1.71
CA PRO A 555 9.45 0.27 2.46
C PRO A 555 10.90 0.78 2.33
N LEU A 556 11.19 1.79 1.49
CA LEU A 556 12.59 2.12 1.17
C LEU A 556 13.33 2.90 2.27
N PRO A 557 14.51 2.41 2.68
CA PRO A 557 15.37 3.15 3.59
C PRO A 557 16.08 4.29 2.86
N LYS A 558 15.72 5.53 3.23
CA LYS A 558 16.46 6.73 2.83
C LYS A 558 17.41 7.14 3.95
N VAL A 559 18.71 6.94 3.75
CA VAL A 559 19.72 7.28 4.75
C VAL A 559 20.24 8.68 4.49
N LYS A 560 19.69 9.66 5.21
CA LYS A 560 20.12 11.06 5.14
C LYS A 560 21.08 11.37 6.29
N ILE A 561 22.34 11.60 5.97
CA ILE A 561 23.40 11.86 6.94
C ILE A 561 23.66 13.36 7.02
N PRO A 562 23.32 14.03 8.14
CA PRO A 562 23.65 15.43 8.33
C PRO A 562 25.16 15.59 8.49
N ILE A 563 25.74 16.51 7.72
CA ILE A 563 27.17 16.87 7.81
C ILE A 563 27.31 18.14 8.65
N ASP A 564 26.43 19.11 8.43
CA ASP A 564 26.25 20.31 9.25
C ASP A 564 24.78 20.77 9.21
N ALA A 565 24.50 21.98 9.71
CA ALA A 565 23.15 22.53 9.78
C ALA A 565 22.49 22.76 8.41
N SER A 566 23.28 22.84 7.33
CA SER A 566 22.84 23.20 5.98
C SER A 566 23.13 22.13 4.92
N SER A 567 24.00 21.16 5.22
CA SER A 567 24.43 20.13 4.28
C SER A 567 24.18 18.71 4.79
N ALA A 568 23.77 17.84 3.88
CA ALA A 568 23.56 16.42 4.14
C ALA A 568 23.84 15.62 2.88
N ILE A 569 24.36 14.40 3.06
CA ILE A 569 24.46 13.41 1.98
C ILE A 569 23.35 12.39 2.17
N THR A 570 22.65 12.08 1.07
CA THR A 570 21.59 11.07 1.04
C THR A 570 22.09 9.84 0.30
N ILE A 571 21.94 8.68 0.93
CA ILE A 571 22.21 7.36 0.36
C ILE A 571 20.89 6.61 0.27
N ILE A 572 20.60 6.05 -0.91
CA ILE A 572 19.44 5.18 -1.12
C ILE A 572 19.92 3.89 -1.78
N PRO A 573 19.70 2.71 -1.16
CA PRO A 573 20.13 1.44 -1.75
C PRO A 573 19.52 1.20 -3.13
N PHE A 574 20.29 0.57 -4.01
CA PHE A 574 19.92 0.33 -5.39
C PHE A 574 20.72 -0.83 -5.97
N ALA A 575 20.10 -1.67 -6.78
CA ALA A 575 20.76 -2.81 -7.40
C ALA A 575 20.13 -3.17 -8.75
N LYS A 576 20.93 -3.80 -9.61
CA LYS A 576 20.51 -4.30 -10.93
C LYS A 576 20.95 -5.75 -11.11
N SER A 577 20.10 -6.53 -11.76
CA SER A 577 20.49 -7.79 -12.37
C SER A 577 21.15 -7.55 -13.72
N VAL A 578 22.33 -8.13 -13.93
CA VAL A 578 23.22 -7.78 -15.04
C VAL A 578 23.65 -8.97 -15.91
N ASP A 579 23.47 -10.22 -15.49
CA ASP A 579 23.68 -11.38 -16.35
C ASP A 579 22.91 -12.60 -15.82
N GLY A 580 22.80 -13.66 -16.61
CA GLY A 580 22.00 -14.84 -16.29
C GLY A 580 20.55 -14.70 -16.78
N TYR A 581 19.89 -15.84 -17.01
CA TYR A 581 18.48 -15.92 -17.42
C TYR A 581 18.06 -14.99 -18.58
N GLY A 582 18.97 -14.71 -19.52
CA GLY A 582 18.70 -13.89 -20.71
C GLY A 582 18.78 -12.37 -20.49
N VAL A 583 19.24 -11.89 -19.32
CA VAL A 583 19.50 -10.47 -19.09
C VAL A 583 20.51 -9.93 -20.10
N ASP A 584 20.14 -8.87 -20.81
CA ASP A 584 21.04 -8.15 -21.73
C ASP A 584 21.57 -6.90 -21.03
N LYS A 585 22.83 -6.94 -20.57
CA LYS A 585 23.51 -5.82 -19.86
C LYS A 585 23.80 -4.58 -20.70
N THR A 586 23.49 -4.60 -21.99
CA THR A 586 23.74 -3.47 -22.88
C THR A 586 22.95 -2.25 -22.41
N GLN A 587 23.61 -1.10 -22.27
CA GLN A 587 22.98 0.16 -21.88
C GLN A 587 21.77 0.48 -22.78
N GLY A 588 20.65 0.83 -22.16
CA GLY A 588 19.38 1.15 -22.86
C GLY A 588 18.50 -0.07 -23.14
N LYS A 589 18.98 -1.29 -22.89
CA LYS A 589 18.13 -2.49 -22.78
C LYS A 589 17.43 -2.53 -21.42
N PHE A 590 16.47 -3.43 -21.29
CA PHE A 590 15.85 -3.69 -19.99
C PHE A 590 16.80 -4.55 -19.16
N GLN A 591 17.02 -4.14 -17.92
CA GLN A 591 17.61 -4.95 -16.87
C GLN A 591 16.69 -4.84 -15.66
N PRO A 592 16.40 -5.93 -14.93
CA PRO A 592 15.62 -5.86 -13.71
C PRO A 592 16.30 -4.94 -12.69
N THR A 593 15.49 -4.11 -12.03
CA THR A 593 15.84 -3.46 -10.78
C THR A 593 15.51 -4.41 -9.64
N ASN A 594 16.52 -4.79 -8.85
CA ASN A 594 16.31 -5.76 -7.79
C ASN A 594 15.33 -5.19 -6.75
N GLN A 595 14.29 -5.96 -6.42
CA GLN A 595 13.35 -5.52 -5.40
C GLN A 595 14.01 -5.58 -4.02
N LEU A 596 13.70 -4.60 -3.19
CA LEU A 596 14.05 -4.62 -1.77
C LEU A 596 12.92 -5.34 -1.05
N VAL A 597 13.14 -6.61 -0.79
CA VAL A 597 12.12 -7.49 -0.21
C VAL A 597 12.17 -7.49 1.32
N ASP A 598 13.31 -7.16 1.92
CA ASP A 598 13.44 -7.00 3.37
C ASP A 598 14.55 -5.99 3.75
N PHE A 599 14.39 -5.34 4.89
CA PHE A 599 15.30 -4.34 5.41
C PHE A 599 15.48 -4.47 6.92
N TYR A 600 16.71 -4.75 7.34
CA TYR A 600 17.04 -4.93 8.74
C TYR A 600 17.98 -3.84 9.23
N ILE A 601 17.58 -3.14 10.28
CA ILE A 601 18.45 -2.17 10.94
C ILE A 601 19.28 -2.87 12.01
N ASP A 602 20.60 -2.88 11.85
CA ASP A 602 21.52 -3.34 12.88
C ASP A 602 21.76 -2.23 13.92
N VAL A 603 22.10 -1.01 13.47
CA VAL A 603 22.45 0.13 14.33
C VAL A 603 22.10 1.45 13.63
N ILE A 604 21.37 2.33 14.34
CA ILE A 604 21.31 3.77 14.03
C ILE A 604 21.65 4.53 15.31
N LYS A 605 22.69 5.36 15.25
CA LYS A 605 23.16 6.17 16.39
C LYS A 605 23.62 7.54 15.94
N ASN A 606 23.53 8.48 16.87
CA ASN A 606 24.04 9.85 16.74
C ASN A 606 23.44 10.64 15.57
N THR A 607 22.18 10.38 15.24
CA THR A 607 21.46 11.12 14.19
C THR A 607 20.90 12.43 14.73
N ASP A 608 20.64 12.46 16.03
CA ASP A 608 20.16 13.61 16.79
C ASP A 608 20.47 13.41 18.30
N SER A 609 19.89 14.25 19.16
CA SER A 609 20.12 14.19 20.61
C SER A 609 19.49 12.99 21.32
N SER A 610 18.43 12.40 20.77
CA SER A 610 17.65 11.33 21.40
C SER A 610 18.36 9.97 21.38
N ASN A 611 19.21 9.71 20.37
CA ASN A 611 19.94 8.45 20.22
C ASN A 611 21.48 8.60 20.30
N LYS A 612 21.95 9.66 20.95
CA LYS A 612 23.37 9.97 21.09
C LYS A 612 24.10 8.91 21.92
N ASP A 613 25.21 8.42 21.38
CA ASP A 613 26.15 7.50 22.00
C ASP A 613 27.59 7.82 21.53
N THR A 614 28.39 8.38 22.43
CA THR A 614 29.77 8.78 22.13
C THR A 614 30.72 7.61 21.92
N SER A 615 30.35 6.39 22.34
CA SER A 615 31.14 5.20 22.10
C SER A 615 31.04 4.71 20.65
N VAL A 616 29.97 5.08 19.94
CA VAL A 616 29.74 4.73 18.52
C VAL A 616 30.20 5.89 17.64
N ASN A 617 31.15 5.63 16.73
CA ASN A 617 31.72 6.61 15.79
C ASN A 617 32.12 7.96 16.45
N GLY A 618 32.54 7.95 17.72
CA GLY A 618 32.91 9.17 18.46
C GLY A 618 31.76 10.16 18.63
N GLY A 619 30.51 9.70 18.66
CA GLY A 619 29.32 10.57 18.77
C GLY A 619 28.88 11.21 17.47
N ARG A 620 29.43 10.79 16.32
CA ARG A 620 29.02 11.24 14.97
C ARG A 620 28.01 10.27 14.35
N PRO A 621 27.13 10.73 13.43
CA PRO A 621 26.17 9.89 12.73
C PRO A 621 26.76 8.57 12.23
N TYR A 622 26.05 7.48 12.53
CA TYR A 622 26.45 6.12 12.16
C TYR A 622 25.21 5.26 11.91
N TYR A 623 25.21 4.61 10.75
CA TYR A 623 24.15 3.73 10.28
C TYR A 623 24.79 2.39 9.89
N LYS A 624 24.18 1.29 10.32
CA LYS A 624 24.47 -0.05 9.85
C LYS A 624 23.17 -0.80 9.64
N PHE A 625 22.98 -1.35 8.46
CA PHE A 625 21.75 -2.04 8.08
C PHE A 625 22.01 -3.06 6.97
N ARG A 626 21.04 -3.93 6.73
CA ARG A 626 21.08 -4.99 5.72
C ARG A 626 19.89 -4.84 4.79
N ILE A 627 20.14 -5.12 3.52
CA ILE A 627 19.10 -5.22 2.50
C ILE A 627 19.08 -6.64 1.98
N ASN A 628 17.88 -7.21 1.91
CA ASN A 628 17.60 -8.43 1.17
C ASN A 628 17.08 -8.03 -0.23
N TYR A 629 17.76 -8.50 -1.28
CA TYR A 629 17.45 -8.25 -2.68
C TYR A 629 16.93 -9.50 -3.37
N GLU A 630 15.91 -9.28 -4.20
CA GLU A 630 15.38 -10.23 -5.18
C GLU A 630 15.96 -9.94 -6.57
N ASP A 631 16.30 -10.97 -7.34
CA ASP A 631 17.01 -10.88 -8.60
C ASP A 631 16.13 -10.45 -9.80
N VAL A 632 14.80 -10.41 -9.63
CA VAL A 632 13.85 -9.85 -10.60
C VAL A 632 12.87 -8.84 -9.99
N GLU A 633 12.12 -8.15 -10.84
CA GLU A 633 11.20 -7.08 -10.40
C GLU A 633 9.78 -7.58 -10.08
N GLN A 634 9.41 -8.79 -10.44
CA GLN A 634 8.06 -9.32 -10.29
C GLN A 634 8.07 -10.85 -10.30
N GLY A 635 7.16 -11.47 -9.55
CA GLY A 635 6.91 -12.89 -9.68
C GLY A 635 8.07 -13.74 -9.19
N ALA A 636 8.60 -14.61 -10.05
CA ALA A 636 9.66 -15.58 -9.71
C ALA A 636 9.37 -16.31 -8.38
N ASP A 637 10.37 -16.58 -7.56
CA ASP A 637 10.27 -17.09 -6.18
C ASP A 637 9.84 -15.98 -5.22
N HIS A 638 10.22 -14.73 -5.51
CA HIS A 638 10.03 -13.58 -4.63
C HIS A 638 10.57 -13.88 -3.23
N ASP A 639 11.82 -14.35 -3.12
CA ASP A 639 12.47 -14.74 -1.87
C ASP A 639 13.76 -13.97 -1.58
N MET A 640 14.91 -14.62 -1.35
CA MET A 640 16.17 -13.95 -1.06
C MET A 640 17.24 -14.47 -2.00
N ASP A 641 17.71 -13.58 -2.88
CA ASP A 641 18.80 -13.88 -3.79
C ASP A 641 20.14 -13.30 -3.33
N ALA A 642 20.11 -12.13 -2.67
CA ALA A 642 21.33 -11.50 -2.15
C ALA A 642 21.09 -10.67 -0.89
N ILE A 643 22.06 -10.69 0.03
CA ILE A 643 22.07 -9.83 1.22
C ILE A 643 23.32 -8.96 1.23
N VAL A 644 23.11 -7.64 1.32
CA VAL A 644 24.20 -6.66 1.45
C VAL A 644 24.09 -5.91 2.77
N THR A 645 25.17 -5.90 3.53
CA THR A 645 25.34 -5.01 4.68
C THR A 645 25.90 -3.66 4.23
N TYR A 646 25.22 -2.59 4.62
CA TYR A 646 25.65 -1.22 4.45
C TYR A 646 26.13 -0.66 5.79
N THR A 647 27.26 0.03 5.79
CA THR A 647 27.71 0.87 6.89
C THR A 647 27.93 2.28 6.37
N VAL A 648 27.24 3.26 6.95
CA VAL A 648 27.38 4.66 6.55
C VAL A 648 27.72 5.53 7.74
N LYS A 649 28.82 6.29 7.64
CA LYS A 649 29.37 7.04 8.78
C LYS A 649 29.84 8.44 8.39
N LEU A 650 29.63 9.40 9.29
CA LEU A 650 30.27 10.72 9.21
C LEU A 650 31.68 10.66 9.83
N ASN A 651 32.68 11.09 9.06
CA ASN A 651 34.07 11.18 9.49
C ASN A 651 34.37 12.51 10.18
N SER A 652 35.50 12.58 10.91
CA SER A 652 35.92 13.81 11.62
C SER A 652 36.26 14.98 10.70
N ASP A 653 36.63 14.70 9.45
CA ASP A 653 36.96 15.68 8.41
C ASP A 653 35.72 16.14 7.61
N LYS A 654 34.51 15.81 8.09
CA LYS A 654 33.21 16.12 7.46
C LYS A 654 32.96 15.41 6.13
N THR A 655 33.70 14.36 5.82
CA THR A 655 33.36 13.43 4.73
C THR A 655 32.42 12.32 5.22
N VAL A 656 31.70 11.68 4.31
CA VAL A 656 30.83 10.52 4.60
C VAL A 656 31.41 9.28 3.92
N THR A 657 31.68 8.23 4.69
CA THR A 657 32.08 6.92 4.14
C THR A 657 30.87 6.00 4.06
N VAL A 658 30.68 5.39 2.90
CA VAL A 658 29.72 4.32 2.61
C VAL A 658 30.53 3.04 2.36
N SER A 659 30.28 2.03 3.19
CA SER A 659 30.91 0.71 3.10
C SER A 659 29.86 -0.35 2.81
N LEU A 660 30.09 -1.21 1.83
CA LEU A 660 29.21 -2.33 1.50
C LEU A 660 29.95 -3.66 1.67
N SER A 661 29.23 -4.69 2.09
CA SER A 661 29.67 -6.09 2.16
C SER A 661 28.55 -6.98 1.62
N SER A 662 28.84 -7.72 0.56
CA SER A 662 27.98 -8.77 0.01
C SER A 662 28.12 -10.01 0.88
N ASP A 663 27.17 -10.19 1.80
CA ASP A 663 27.28 -11.12 2.93
C ASP A 663 26.76 -12.53 2.60
N TYR A 664 25.82 -12.60 1.66
CA TYR A 664 25.19 -13.84 1.22
C TYR A 664 24.62 -13.65 -0.17
N ALA A 665 24.61 -14.72 -0.97
CA ALA A 665 23.80 -14.83 -2.17
C ALA A 665 23.46 -16.30 -2.45
N ALA A 666 22.29 -16.52 -3.04
CA ALA A 666 21.84 -17.83 -3.52
C ALA A 666 20.93 -17.68 -4.74
N GLY A 667 21.34 -16.86 -5.70
CA GLY A 667 20.56 -16.55 -6.89
C GLY A 667 21.04 -17.29 -8.15
N GLY A 668 20.25 -17.21 -9.21
CA GLY A 668 20.62 -17.71 -10.55
C GLY A 668 21.12 -16.61 -11.50
N ILE A 669 21.00 -15.35 -11.08
CA ILE A 669 21.23 -14.16 -11.88
C ILE A 669 22.30 -13.31 -11.19
N VAL A 670 23.28 -12.84 -11.96
CA VAL A 670 24.36 -11.99 -11.44
C VAL A 670 23.78 -10.63 -11.07
N GLN A 671 23.89 -10.25 -9.80
CA GLN A 671 23.42 -8.98 -9.25
C GLN A 671 24.57 -8.04 -8.92
N HIS A 672 24.45 -6.80 -9.37
CA HIS A 672 25.33 -5.70 -9.01
C HIS A 672 24.59 -4.76 -8.06
N MET A 673 25.12 -4.61 -6.84
CA MET A 673 24.45 -3.94 -5.74
C MET A 673 25.23 -2.72 -5.24
N GLY A 674 24.49 -1.75 -4.73
CA GLY A 674 25.03 -0.44 -4.47
C GLY A 674 24.00 0.55 -3.95
N TYR A 675 24.13 1.79 -4.38
CA TYR A 675 23.29 2.88 -3.91
C TYR A 675 23.32 4.08 -4.86
N ILE A 676 22.37 4.98 -4.68
CA ILE A 676 22.37 6.32 -5.25
C ILE A 676 22.85 7.29 -4.18
N VAL A 677 23.73 8.20 -4.56
CA VAL A 677 24.25 9.27 -3.69
C VAL A 677 23.83 10.64 -4.23
N SER A 678 23.35 11.49 -3.32
CA SER A 678 22.96 12.87 -3.61
C SER A 678 23.44 13.81 -2.48
N GLY A 679 23.74 15.07 -2.83
CA GLY A 679 24.23 16.08 -1.87
C GLY A 679 25.76 16.09 -1.70
N SER A 680 26.47 15.42 -2.60
CA SER A 680 27.92 15.31 -2.62
C SER A 680 28.53 16.00 -3.84
N THR A 681 29.86 16.04 -3.91
CA THR A 681 30.58 16.47 -5.12
C THR A 681 30.58 15.42 -6.25
N ALA A 682 30.03 14.23 -6.01
CA ALA A 682 30.07 13.09 -6.93
C ALA A 682 28.73 12.33 -6.91
N ASP A 683 27.65 13.03 -7.20
CA ASP A 683 26.29 12.48 -7.20
C ASP A 683 26.05 11.48 -8.36
N GLY A 684 25.23 10.46 -8.13
CA GLY A 684 24.94 9.45 -9.15
C GLY A 684 24.58 8.08 -8.59
N VAL A 685 24.48 7.11 -9.51
CA VAL A 685 24.33 5.68 -9.20
C VAL A 685 25.71 5.06 -9.03
N TYR A 686 25.88 4.27 -7.97
CA TYR A 686 27.12 3.57 -7.63
C TYR A 686 26.80 2.11 -7.34
N LEU A 687 26.92 1.25 -8.34
CA LEU A 687 26.97 -0.20 -8.11
C LEU A 687 28.43 -0.58 -7.81
N VAL A 688 28.68 -1.17 -6.65
CA VAL A 688 30.03 -1.23 -6.08
C VAL A 688 30.41 -2.60 -5.52
N VAL A 689 29.44 -3.51 -5.41
CA VAL A 689 29.69 -4.92 -5.09
C VAL A 689 28.86 -5.83 -6.00
N ARG A 690 29.36 -7.03 -6.23
CA ARG A 690 28.57 -8.13 -6.82
C ARG A 690 28.03 -9.06 -5.74
N ASP A 691 27.07 -9.90 -6.09
CA ASP A 691 26.61 -11.01 -5.26
C ASP A 691 27.72 -12.01 -4.94
N SER A 692 27.61 -12.62 -3.75
CA SER A 692 28.72 -13.37 -3.16
C SER A 692 28.99 -14.73 -3.81
N ASP A 693 28.02 -15.26 -4.55
CA ASP A 693 28.08 -16.52 -5.30
C ASP A 693 28.58 -16.34 -6.73
N THR A 694 28.64 -15.11 -7.26
CA THR A 694 29.32 -14.82 -8.53
C THR A 694 30.84 -14.85 -8.37
N GLY A 695 31.47 -15.86 -8.98
CA GLY A 695 32.92 -15.94 -9.09
C GLY A 695 33.50 -14.81 -9.95
N SER A 696 34.73 -14.36 -9.65
CA SER A 696 35.35 -13.23 -10.35
C SER A 696 35.57 -13.45 -11.86
N GLY A 697 35.60 -14.71 -12.31
CA GLY A 697 35.71 -15.04 -13.74
C GLY A 697 34.36 -15.06 -14.47
N SER A 698 33.25 -15.07 -13.73
CA SER A 698 31.88 -15.09 -14.25
C SER A 698 31.22 -13.71 -14.21
N ASP A 699 31.77 -12.79 -13.43
CA ASP A 699 31.29 -11.43 -13.31
C ASP A 699 31.44 -10.64 -14.61
N VAL A 700 30.52 -9.69 -14.83
CA VAL A 700 30.44 -8.93 -16.08
C VAL A 700 30.63 -7.46 -15.84
N ASN A 701 31.22 -6.74 -16.79
CA ASN A 701 31.23 -5.28 -16.71
C ASN A 701 29.84 -4.74 -17.01
N TYR A 702 29.35 -3.84 -16.16
CA TYR A 702 28.11 -3.12 -16.37
C TYR A 702 28.30 -1.60 -16.28
N PHE A 703 27.53 -0.86 -17.07
CA PHE A 703 27.77 0.58 -17.30
C PHE A 703 27.49 1.47 -16.07
N LEU A 704 26.81 0.94 -15.05
CA LEU A 704 26.53 1.64 -13.78
C LEU A 704 27.52 1.27 -12.67
N ASP A 705 28.50 0.41 -12.94
CA ASP A 705 29.52 0.02 -11.98
C ASP A 705 30.47 1.18 -11.69
N VAL A 706 30.86 1.32 -10.42
CA VAL A 706 31.81 2.35 -10.00
C VAL A 706 32.91 1.75 -9.10
N PRO A 707 34.21 1.87 -9.48
CA PRO A 707 34.68 2.38 -10.77
C PRO A 707 34.22 1.48 -11.91
N GLN A 708 34.31 1.96 -13.15
CA GLN A 708 34.18 1.07 -14.30
C GLN A 708 35.33 0.06 -14.26
N HIS A 709 35.00 -1.23 -14.13
CA HIS A 709 35.94 -2.29 -13.80
C HIS A 709 36.47 -3.04 -15.03
N VAL A 710 36.78 -2.37 -16.15
CA VAL A 710 37.11 -3.03 -17.43
C VAL A 710 38.17 -4.14 -17.26
N GLY A 711 37.72 -5.40 -17.37
CA GLY A 711 38.57 -6.60 -17.28
C GLY A 711 38.80 -7.14 -15.86
N SER A 712 38.07 -6.63 -14.87
CA SER A 712 38.08 -7.09 -13.48
C SER A 712 36.65 -7.20 -12.96
N ALA A 713 36.42 -8.08 -12.00
CA ALA A 713 35.11 -8.23 -11.39
C ALA A 713 34.88 -7.17 -10.30
N LEU A 714 33.62 -6.77 -10.08
CA LEU A 714 33.22 -5.97 -8.92
C LEU A 714 33.59 -6.71 -7.63
N PRO A 715 34.12 -6.04 -6.59
CA PRO A 715 34.51 -6.72 -5.36
C PRO A 715 33.29 -7.20 -4.55
N LEU A 716 33.51 -8.04 -3.54
CA LEU A 716 32.47 -8.39 -2.56
C LEU A 716 32.34 -7.37 -1.42
N THR A 717 33.33 -6.48 -1.30
CA THR A 717 33.37 -5.41 -0.30
C THR A 717 33.85 -4.12 -0.94
N SER A 718 33.26 -3.00 -0.56
CA SER A 718 33.63 -1.69 -1.10
C SER A 718 33.60 -0.62 -0.02
N ASP A 719 34.53 0.34 -0.10
CA ASP A 719 34.60 1.53 0.74
C ASP A 719 34.70 2.77 -0.14
N ARG A 720 33.77 3.71 0.02
CA ARG A 720 33.76 4.98 -0.72
C ARG A 720 33.52 6.15 0.20
N THR A 721 34.29 7.21 0.00
CA THR A 721 34.20 8.44 0.79
C THR A 721 33.75 9.60 -0.09
N TYR A 722 32.76 10.35 0.41
CA TYR A 722 32.14 11.47 -0.29
C TYR A 722 32.33 12.76 0.50
N THR A 723 32.57 13.84 -0.22
CA THR A 723 32.60 15.20 0.32
C THR A 723 31.27 15.88 0.01
N SER A 724 30.71 16.62 0.96
CA SER A 724 29.53 17.48 0.71
C SER A 724 29.81 18.44 -0.43
N GLY A 725 28.86 18.62 -1.34
CA GLY A 725 29.03 19.51 -2.49
C GLY A 725 27.71 20.04 -3.03
N SER A 726 27.81 20.95 -4.00
CA SER A 726 26.65 21.36 -4.79
C SER A 726 26.21 20.19 -5.66
N SER A 727 25.05 19.63 -5.32
CA SER A 727 24.45 18.53 -6.04
C SER A 727 24.18 18.90 -7.50
N THR A 728 24.60 18.04 -8.43
CA THR A 728 24.32 18.20 -9.87
C THR A 728 23.00 17.56 -10.29
N ALA A 729 22.40 16.75 -9.41
CA ALA A 729 21.12 16.10 -9.60
C ALA A 729 20.43 15.77 -8.28
N THR A 730 19.12 15.97 -8.21
CA THR A 730 18.32 15.71 -7.01
C THR A 730 17.24 14.67 -7.27
N PHE A 731 16.69 14.08 -6.21
CA PHE A 731 15.39 13.43 -6.30
C PHE A 731 14.29 14.47 -6.47
N ILE A 732 13.20 14.08 -7.13
CA ILE A 732 12.00 14.92 -7.23
C ILE A 732 11.46 15.10 -5.81
N PRO A 733 11.28 16.35 -5.33
CA PRO A 733 10.90 16.58 -3.95
C PRO A 733 9.49 16.07 -3.69
N THR A 734 9.26 15.50 -2.49
CA THR A 734 7.89 15.27 -2.02
C THR A 734 7.24 16.62 -1.77
N ILE A 735 6.33 17.01 -2.65
CA ILE A 735 5.69 18.32 -2.59
C ILE A 735 4.54 18.24 -1.59
N ARG A 736 4.74 18.84 -0.41
CA ARG A 736 3.66 19.00 0.57
C ARG A 736 2.75 20.13 0.11
N CYS A 737 1.61 19.79 -0.49
CA CYS A 737 0.51 20.74 -0.69
C CYS A 737 -0.03 21.18 0.68
N GLY A 738 0.56 22.24 1.25
CA GLY A 738 -0.04 22.96 2.35
C GLY A 738 -1.37 23.53 1.89
N THR A 739 -2.48 23.10 2.51
CA THR A 739 -3.72 23.84 2.37
C THR A 739 -3.49 25.23 2.96
N PRO A 740 -3.74 26.33 2.22
CA PRO A 740 -3.92 27.61 2.89
C PRO A 740 -5.20 27.48 3.69
N ARG A 741 -5.13 27.44 5.03
CA ARG A 741 -6.32 27.69 5.83
C ARG A 741 -6.10 28.76 6.90
N SER A 742 -7.01 29.69 6.84
CA SER A 742 -7.31 30.74 7.82
C SER A 742 -7.13 30.26 9.26
N THR A 743 -6.21 30.93 9.97
CA THR A 743 -6.22 31.24 11.40
C THR A 743 -6.84 30.20 12.36
N GLY A 744 -5.98 29.54 13.15
CA GLY A 744 -6.29 29.16 14.53
C GLY A 744 -6.72 27.72 14.81
N ALA A 745 -5.87 26.72 14.56
CA ALA A 745 -5.91 25.44 15.28
C ALA A 745 -4.54 24.75 15.23
N SER A 746 -4.10 24.21 16.38
CA SER A 746 -2.78 23.61 16.60
C SER A 746 -2.51 22.42 15.68
N ARG A 747 -1.29 22.35 15.15
CA ARG A 747 -0.75 21.24 14.33
C ARG A 747 -0.79 19.92 15.11
N THR A 748 -1.29 18.87 14.46
CA THR A 748 -0.69 17.53 14.53
C THR A 748 -0.30 17.19 13.11
N THR A 749 0.97 17.44 12.77
CA THR A 749 1.54 17.12 11.46
C THR A 749 2.05 15.69 11.57
N THR A 750 1.25 14.71 11.18
CA THR A 750 1.78 13.36 10.96
C THR A 750 2.42 13.36 9.58
N THR A 751 3.75 13.29 9.58
CA THR A 751 4.53 12.97 8.40
C THR A 751 4.18 11.52 8.03
N ILE A 752 3.57 11.31 6.87
CA ILE A 752 3.63 9.99 6.24
C ILE A 752 4.81 10.10 5.29
N ALA A 753 5.86 9.35 5.60
CA ALA A 753 7.15 9.35 4.92
C ALA A 753 7.04 8.88 3.46
#